data_AF-A0A396SQU1-F1
#
_entry.id   AF-A0A396SQU1-F1
#
_cell.length_a   1.000
_cell.length_b   1.000
_cell.length_c   1.000
_cell.angle_alpha   90.00
_cell.angle_beta   90.00
_cell.angle_gamma   90.00
#
_symmetry.space_group_name_H-M   'P 1'
#
loop_
_entity.id
_entity.type
_entity.pdbx_description
1 polymer ?
#
loop_
_entity_poly.entity_id
_entity_poly.type
_entity_poly.pdbx_seq_one_letter_code
_entity_poly.pdbx_strand_id
1 'polypeptide(L)'
;MLRKTKIVFYSLITVVVLALFAGFIREYDNNSIPENNTIINITSWNPKVIAKWQKQLTSKQYTKKVKKKTIFTKLKQVAQAENSSLVKLRINKFNGQQSKVVYNFGTPINNYSLYQAEAIKKLTNTELDLEEINGLYCTNAKNEALGQILSKFRTLGLKTEVIDNSLSVKSLGQMVVDNFSKFDLIVLIGIIGTLFIVMVLEKVFRFKAYAIMKINGLSDWQIIKNDLKDESPMLIGALGIIMLVMIIWGLTTFTISGWRFFLPYALVLLSVVFLSFLVLNTISYVVLALIDPYQAIKGAETTYIFLLIGYVLKILLLALLMINTISLTNHNKIYIRDTNIIKKWQRQKNTYSLQRYWNINDKYEDKKMDKMAHQLVVQSPGTIVAQNSQQFHPAMRDTEPENGNVIIANSNFIKNSELNFNPTRLTANKVLLLVPYNRLDQVKQAKKQLRNFLKFQQTLPNYYQKQKKKLPPIQVVPIANGQNIFNYTVDYEITSSLSMNPLIIVVNNKFLSDSFYSSTISQRTIQFSNLKLLRKKVKQLGLMPYVIGITSKRARIAEYQRNVNRQLLILTITTMLSLLQLIFIIVFVSTTFLQSQRRKIAIYRVFGRSNAYLMGSFLLTNLGLDFLVTALSLTRLHYLSLMPVVYVYLLLEAGVILLTYWRAQHNLLITLNHGN
;
A
#
# COMPACT_ATOMS: atom_id res chain seq x y z
N MET A 1 -19.22 -22.22 -24.78
CA MET A 1 -18.93 -22.18 -23.32
C MET A 1 -17.61 -21.46 -23.03
N LEU A 2 -16.51 -21.85 -23.66
CA LEU A 2 -15.16 -21.35 -23.32
C LEU A 2 -14.88 -19.89 -23.68
N ARG A 3 -15.39 -19.41 -24.82
CA ARG A 3 -15.39 -17.98 -25.15
C ARG A 3 -16.07 -17.14 -24.06
N LYS A 4 -17.18 -17.64 -23.49
CA LYS A 4 -17.88 -16.96 -22.39
C LYS A 4 -16.99 -16.89 -21.15
N THR A 5 -16.38 -18.01 -20.77
CA THR A 5 -15.44 -18.10 -19.64
C THR A 5 -14.25 -17.14 -19.80
N LYS A 6 -13.63 -17.10 -21.00
CA LYS A 6 -12.56 -16.15 -21.35
C LYS A 6 -12.98 -14.70 -21.11
N ILE A 7 -14.16 -14.31 -21.61
CA ILE A 7 -14.67 -12.94 -21.49
C ILE A 7 -15.03 -12.60 -20.04
N VAL A 8 -15.58 -13.56 -19.27
CA VAL A 8 -15.84 -13.38 -17.84
C VAL A 8 -14.55 -13.14 -17.06
N PHE A 9 -13.51 -13.94 -17.30
CA PHE A 9 -12.20 -13.72 -16.68
C PHE A 9 -11.61 -12.36 -17.04
N TYR A 10 -11.62 -12.01 -18.32
CA TYR A 10 -11.18 -10.68 -18.78
C TYR A 10 -11.95 -9.55 -18.08
N SER A 11 -13.27 -9.68 -17.97
CA SER A 11 -14.12 -8.68 -17.30
C SER A 11 -13.74 -8.50 -15.84
N LEU A 12 -13.52 -9.61 -15.12
CA LEU A 12 -13.12 -9.58 -13.71
C LEU A 12 -11.76 -8.91 -13.52
N ILE A 13 -10.80 -9.21 -14.40
CA ILE A 13 -9.47 -8.57 -14.40
C ILE A 13 -9.61 -7.06 -14.62
N THR A 14 -10.40 -6.64 -15.61
CA THR A 14 -10.66 -5.23 -15.91
C THR A 14 -11.27 -4.51 -14.71
N VAL A 15 -12.24 -5.11 -14.03
CA VAL A 15 -12.86 -4.54 -12.81
C VAL A 15 -11.82 -4.36 -11.69
N VAL A 16 -10.95 -5.36 -11.46
CA VAL A 16 -9.88 -5.27 -10.44
C VAL A 16 -8.91 -4.13 -10.78
N VAL A 17 -8.47 -4.03 -12.03
CA VAL A 17 -7.55 -2.97 -12.50
C VAL A 17 -8.18 -1.58 -12.33
N LEU A 18 -9.46 -1.42 -12.65
CA LEU A 18 -10.19 -0.16 -12.44
C LEU A 18 -10.34 0.20 -10.96
N ALA A 19 -10.60 -0.78 -10.09
CA ALA A 19 -10.71 -0.55 -8.65
C ALA A 19 -9.36 -0.09 -8.05
N LEU A 20 -8.25 -0.69 -8.49
CA LEU A 20 -6.90 -0.27 -8.10
C LEU A 20 -6.61 1.16 -8.60
N PHE A 21 -6.97 1.45 -9.85
CA PHE A 21 -6.80 2.78 -10.42
C PHE A 21 -7.63 3.85 -9.68
N ALA A 22 -8.87 3.56 -9.31
CA ALA A 22 -9.70 4.44 -8.48
C ALA A 22 -9.05 4.73 -7.11
N GLY A 23 -8.49 3.69 -6.46
CA GLY A 23 -7.74 3.85 -5.22
C GLY A 23 -6.53 4.78 -5.37
N PHE A 24 -5.79 4.64 -6.46
CA PHE A 24 -4.67 5.51 -6.80
C PHE A 24 -5.10 6.97 -7.01
N ILE A 25 -6.19 7.22 -7.74
CA ILE A 25 -6.71 8.58 -7.96
C ILE A 25 -7.11 9.24 -6.64
N ARG A 26 -7.60 8.48 -5.67
CA ARG A 26 -7.90 9.00 -4.34
C ARG A 26 -6.66 9.42 -3.57
N GLU A 27 -5.57 8.67 -3.71
CA GLU A 27 -4.28 9.03 -3.11
C GLU A 27 -3.66 10.27 -3.79
N TYR A 28 -3.79 10.37 -5.13
CA TYR A 28 -3.39 11.56 -5.86
C TYR A 28 -4.18 12.81 -5.45
N ASP A 29 -5.50 12.70 -5.29
CA ASP A 29 -6.34 13.83 -4.86
C ASP A 29 -5.86 14.38 -3.51
N ASN A 30 -5.44 13.52 -2.59
CA ASN A 30 -4.93 13.96 -1.28
C ASN A 30 -3.71 14.89 -1.37
N ASN A 31 -2.94 14.88 -2.45
CA ASN A 31 -1.75 15.72 -2.59
C ASN A 31 -1.88 16.79 -3.68
N SER A 32 -3.09 16.97 -4.23
CA SER A 32 -3.34 17.85 -5.37
C SER A 32 -4.62 18.68 -5.20
N ILE A 33 -4.76 19.69 -6.05
CA ILE A 33 -5.98 20.48 -6.21
C ILE A 33 -6.38 20.36 -7.68
N PRO A 34 -7.66 20.05 -7.98
CA PRO A 34 -8.13 19.96 -9.36
C PRO A 34 -7.80 21.23 -10.15
N GLU A 35 -7.40 21.05 -11.41
CA GLU A 35 -7.07 22.14 -12.36
C GLU A 35 -5.81 22.97 -12.00
N ASN A 36 -5.19 22.70 -10.84
CA ASN A 36 -3.95 23.34 -10.37
C ASN A 36 -2.79 22.34 -10.41
N ASN A 37 -2.37 21.98 -11.62
CA ASN A 37 -1.46 20.85 -11.86
C ASN A 37 0.01 21.15 -11.48
N THR A 38 0.38 22.40 -11.24
CA THR A 38 1.74 22.79 -10.87
C THR A 38 1.81 23.05 -9.37
N ILE A 39 2.80 22.47 -8.67
CA ILE A 39 3.04 22.75 -7.26
C ILE A 39 4.32 23.56 -7.11
N ILE A 40 4.22 24.70 -6.43
CA ILE A 40 5.37 25.49 -5.98
C ILE A 40 5.58 25.15 -4.50
N ASN A 41 6.66 24.44 -4.20
CA ASN A 41 7.08 24.18 -2.83
C ASN A 41 7.98 25.33 -2.35
N ILE A 42 7.50 26.13 -1.41
CA ILE A 42 8.32 27.14 -0.74
C ILE A 42 9.12 26.44 0.36
N THR A 43 10.42 26.23 0.13
CA THR A 43 11.29 25.49 1.05
C THR A 43 11.87 26.39 2.13
N SER A 44 12.13 27.65 1.81
CA SER A 44 12.64 28.63 2.76
C SER A 44 12.44 30.04 2.24
N TRP A 45 12.68 31.03 3.10
CA TRP A 45 12.61 32.43 2.75
C TRP A 45 13.77 33.18 3.40
N ASN A 46 14.25 34.24 2.75
CA ASN A 46 15.38 35.05 3.20
C ASN A 46 14.86 36.26 4.01
N PRO A 47 15.02 36.26 5.35
CA PRO A 47 14.49 37.34 6.19
C PRO A 47 15.15 38.69 5.92
N LYS A 48 16.40 38.70 5.42
CA LYS A 48 17.13 39.95 5.13
C LYS A 48 16.56 40.67 3.91
N VAL A 49 16.25 39.93 2.85
CA VAL A 49 15.61 40.47 1.64
C VAL A 49 14.23 41.00 1.99
N ILE A 50 13.46 40.23 2.77
CA ILE A 50 12.13 40.63 3.20
C ILE A 50 12.13 41.87 4.09
N ALA A 51 13.06 41.93 5.04
CA ALA A 51 13.23 43.12 5.87
C ALA A 51 13.60 44.36 5.04
N LYS A 52 14.34 44.22 3.93
CA LYS A 52 14.74 45.35 3.07
C LYS A 52 13.55 46.01 2.39
N TRP A 53 12.67 45.25 1.75
CA TRP A 53 11.49 45.83 1.10
C TRP A 53 10.34 46.13 2.08
N GLN A 54 10.26 45.44 3.22
CA GLN A 54 9.29 45.80 4.26
C GLN A 54 9.63 47.15 4.91
N LYS A 55 10.92 47.53 5.00
CA LYS A 55 11.35 48.86 5.44
C LYS A 55 10.86 49.98 4.53
N GLN A 56 10.84 49.77 3.21
CA GLN A 56 10.34 50.76 2.25
C GLN A 56 8.82 51.01 2.39
N LEU A 57 8.07 50.08 2.99
CA LEU A 57 6.62 50.17 3.19
C LEU A 57 6.18 50.76 4.54
N THR A 58 7.08 50.83 5.53
CA THR A 58 6.74 51.32 6.89
C THR A 58 7.81 52.33 7.33
N SER A 59 7.54 53.61 7.11
CA SER A 59 8.48 54.71 7.38
C SER A 59 8.72 55.00 8.88
N LYS A 60 8.12 54.24 9.81
CA LYS A 60 8.35 54.39 11.25
C LYS A 60 8.44 53.05 11.97
N GLN A 61 9.45 52.98 12.85
CA GLN A 61 9.79 51.97 13.86
C GLN A 61 10.34 50.61 13.40
N TYR A 62 11.59 50.40 13.83
CA TYR A 62 12.37 49.16 13.75
C TYR A 62 11.70 48.06 14.57
N THR A 63 10.94 47.17 13.93
CA THR A 63 10.60 45.88 14.54
C THR A 63 11.28 44.77 13.77
N LYS A 64 12.24 44.11 14.44
CA LYS A 64 13.10 43.00 13.97
C LYS A 64 12.35 41.76 13.44
N LYS A 65 11.01 41.79 13.36
CA LYS A 65 10.15 40.63 13.09
C LYS A 65 9.34 40.85 11.82
N VAL A 66 9.72 40.13 10.76
CA VAL A 66 8.98 40.09 9.50
C VAL A 66 7.54 39.66 9.77
N LYS A 67 6.56 40.45 9.29
CA LYS A 67 5.13 40.15 9.48
C LYS A 67 4.67 39.22 8.35
N LYS A 68 4.35 37.96 8.67
CA LYS A 68 3.89 36.94 7.68
C LYS A 68 2.71 37.43 6.84
N LYS A 69 1.78 38.18 7.45
CA LYS A 69 0.63 38.83 6.80
C LYS A 69 1.02 39.64 5.56
N THR A 70 2.12 40.38 5.63
CA THR A 70 2.60 41.22 4.50
C THR A 70 3.04 40.35 3.32
N ILE A 71 3.66 39.20 3.60
CA ILE A 71 4.07 38.24 2.57
C ILE A 71 2.84 37.61 1.93
N PHE A 72 1.86 37.13 2.72
CA PHE A 72 0.61 36.58 2.20
C PHE A 72 -0.17 37.59 1.34
N THR A 73 -0.15 38.87 1.72
CA THR A 73 -0.76 39.94 0.92
C THR A 73 -0.05 40.12 -0.43
N LYS A 74 1.29 40.06 -0.44
CA LYS A 74 2.07 40.12 -1.69
C LYS A 74 1.84 38.89 -2.57
N LEU A 75 1.76 37.70 -2.00
CA LEU A 75 1.40 36.48 -2.74
C LEU A 75 0.02 36.60 -3.40
N LYS A 76 -0.94 37.21 -2.68
CA LYS A 76 -2.27 37.55 -3.24
C LYS A 76 -2.16 38.49 -4.44
N GLN A 77 -1.39 39.58 -4.32
CA GLN A 77 -1.16 40.53 -5.42
C GLN A 77 -0.50 39.88 -6.63
N VAL A 78 0.49 39.01 -6.41
CA VAL A 78 1.17 38.27 -7.49
C VAL A 78 0.18 37.36 -8.21
N ALA A 79 -0.63 36.59 -7.48
CA ALA A 79 -1.61 35.68 -8.09
C ALA A 79 -2.69 36.42 -8.89
N GLN A 80 -3.18 37.55 -8.36
CA GLN A 80 -4.19 38.38 -9.02
C GLN A 80 -3.65 39.06 -10.27
N ALA A 81 -2.41 39.57 -10.24
CA ALA A 81 -1.79 40.23 -11.40
C ALA A 81 -1.60 39.27 -12.60
N GLU A 82 -1.33 37.99 -12.33
CA GLU A 82 -1.12 36.96 -13.36
C GLU A 82 -2.40 36.20 -13.74
N ASN A 83 -3.59 36.64 -13.26
CA ASN A 83 -4.87 35.95 -13.43
C ASN A 83 -4.82 34.43 -13.14
N SER A 84 -3.93 34.04 -12.23
CA SER A 84 -3.63 32.64 -11.96
C SER A 84 -4.22 32.22 -10.62
N SER A 85 -4.75 31.00 -10.54
CA SER A 85 -5.16 30.44 -9.26
C SER A 85 -3.89 30.08 -8.48
N LEU A 86 -3.84 30.45 -7.21
CA LEU A 86 -2.73 30.09 -6.32
C LEU A 86 -3.34 29.68 -5.00
N VAL A 87 -3.25 28.39 -4.68
CA VAL A 87 -3.87 27.83 -3.49
C VAL A 87 -2.82 27.17 -2.63
N LYS A 88 -2.71 27.62 -1.38
CA LYS A 88 -1.91 26.92 -0.40
C LYS A 88 -2.66 25.66 0.04
N LEU A 89 -1.97 24.53 -0.01
CA LEU A 89 -2.49 23.22 0.33
C LEU A 89 -1.73 22.65 1.52
N ARG A 90 -2.48 22.17 2.51
CA ARG A 90 -1.96 21.32 3.58
C ARG A 90 -2.97 20.22 3.89
N ILE A 91 -2.49 19.00 4.09
CA ILE A 91 -3.34 17.91 4.57
C ILE A 91 -3.31 17.88 6.08
N ASN A 92 -4.49 17.89 6.66
CA ASN A 92 -4.67 17.85 8.09
C ASN A 92 -5.25 16.50 8.49
N LYS A 93 -4.48 15.75 9.28
CA LYS A 93 -4.86 14.41 9.73
C LYS A 93 -5.28 14.47 11.21
N PHE A 94 -6.58 14.46 11.47
CA PHE A 94 -7.12 14.44 12.82
C PHE A 94 -7.87 13.15 13.10
N ASN A 95 -7.37 12.38 14.08
CA ASN A 95 -8.03 11.17 14.56
C ASN A 95 -8.39 10.16 13.45
N GLY A 96 -7.52 10.02 12.44
CA GLY A 96 -7.74 9.12 11.29
C GLY A 96 -8.61 9.69 10.18
N GLN A 97 -9.22 10.87 10.39
CA GLN A 97 -9.87 11.63 9.34
C GLN A 97 -8.84 12.54 8.68
N GLN A 98 -8.87 12.56 7.36
CA GLN A 98 -8.06 13.47 6.56
C GLN A 98 -8.95 14.61 6.08
N SER A 99 -8.40 15.82 6.10
CA SER A 99 -9.08 16.99 5.55
C SER A 99 -8.09 17.85 4.80
N LYS A 100 -8.51 18.38 3.66
CA LYS A 100 -7.73 19.37 2.90
C LYS A 100 -7.91 20.73 3.55
N VAL A 101 -6.81 21.35 3.98
CA VAL A 101 -6.79 22.73 4.43
C VAL A 101 -6.30 23.60 3.28
N VAL A 102 -7.15 24.52 2.84
CA VAL A 102 -6.90 25.33 1.65
C VAL A 102 -7.06 26.82 1.93
N TYR A 103 -6.22 27.62 1.28
CA TYR A 103 -6.41 29.07 1.19
C TYR A 103 -6.12 29.54 -0.24
N ASN A 104 -7.08 30.22 -0.85
CA ASN A 104 -6.96 30.73 -2.21
C ASN A 104 -6.49 32.19 -2.22
N PHE A 105 -5.37 32.45 -2.88
CA PHE A 105 -4.79 33.78 -3.08
C PHE A 105 -5.23 34.44 -4.39
N GLY A 106 -5.68 33.65 -5.38
CA GLY A 106 -5.93 34.12 -6.74
C GLY A 106 -7.39 34.04 -7.13
N THR A 107 -7.63 33.65 -8.37
CA THR A 107 -8.97 33.45 -8.93
C THR A 107 -9.74 32.36 -8.16
N PRO A 108 -11.04 32.54 -7.88
CA PRO A 108 -11.85 31.56 -7.18
C PRO A 108 -11.87 30.22 -7.94
N ILE A 109 -11.78 29.11 -7.19
CA ILE A 109 -11.84 27.75 -7.74
C ILE A 109 -13.13 27.10 -7.23
N ASN A 110 -13.81 26.38 -8.13
CA ASN A 110 -15.08 25.72 -7.84
C ASN A 110 -14.90 24.52 -6.90
N ASN A 111 -13.89 23.67 -7.15
CA ASN A 111 -13.66 22.44 -6.40
C ASN A 111 -12.21 22.34 -5.89
N TYR A 112 -12.04 21.93 -4.63
CA TYR A 112 -10.72 21.66 -4.03
C TYR A 112 -10.40 20.15 -3.96
N SER A 113 -11.30 19.29 -4.44
CA SER A 113 -11.15 17.84 -4.51
C SER A 113 -11.83 17.28 -5.75
N LEU A 114 -11.28 16.18 -6.27
CA LEU A 114 -11.89 15.36 -7.30
C LEU A 114 -13.14 14.62 -6.80
N TYR A 115 -13.28 14.40 -5.49
CA TYR A 115 -14.34 13.60 -4.88
C TYR A 115 -15.42 14.46 -4.20
N GLN A 116 -16.66 13.98 -4.23
CA GLN A 116 -17.77 14.58 -3.50
C GLN A 116 -17.63 14.33 -1.99
N ALA A 117 -18.19 15.23 -1.19
CA ALA A 117 -18.24 15.14 0.28
C ALA A 117 -16.87 14.99 0.99
N GLU A 118 -15.76 15.36 0.32
CA GLU A 118 -14.46 15.39 0.97
C GLU A 118 -14.36 16.54 1.99
N ALA A 119 -13.70 16.25 3.11
CA ALA A 119 -13.58 17.20 4.21
C ALA A 119 -12.60 18.33 3.83
N ILE A 120 -13.13 19.49 3.44
CA ILE A 120 -12.33 20.66 3.05
C ILE A 120 -12.51 21.78 4.09
N LYS A 121 -11.41 22.19 4.72
CA LYS A 121 -11.35 23.38 5.58
C LYS A 121 -10.76 24.55 4.80
N LYS A 122 -11.57 25.56 4.51
CA LYS A 122 -11.11 26.85 3.97
C LYS A 122 -10.59 27.71 5.11
N LEU A 123 -9.36 28.21 5.00
CA LEU A 123 -8.77 29.10 6.00
C LEU A 123 -9.34 30.52 5.87
N THR A 124 -9.58 31.16 7.00
CA THR A 124 -9.82 32.61 7.07
C THR A 124 -8.50 33.38 7.03
N ASN A 125 -8.54 34.68 6.72
CA ASN A 125 -7.34 35.55 6.74
C ASN A 125 -6.60 35.49 8.08
N THR A 126 -7.35 35.48 9.19
CA THR A 126 -6.80 35.40 10.55
C THR A 126 -6.14 34.06 10.84
N GLU A 127 -6.66 32.96 10.29
CA GLU A 127 -6.05 31.64 10.43
C GLU A 127 -4.83 31.49 9.52
N LEU A 128 -4.85 32.09 8.33
CA LEU A 128 -3.70 32.10 7.42
C LEU A 128 -2.50 32.82 8.05
N ASP A 129 -2.72 33.92 8.78
CA ASP A 129 -1.65 34.65 9.47
C ASP A 129 -0.90 33.78 10.51
N LEU A 130 -1.55 32.71 10.99
CA LEU A 130 -0.96 31.72 11.88
C LEU A 130 -0.26 30.57 11.14
N GLU A 131 -0.38 30.48 9.81
CA GLU A 131 0.27 29.44 9.03
C GLU A 131 1.75 29.76 8.74
N GLU A 132 2.54 28.72 8.45
CA GLU A 132 3.91 28.91 7.96
C GLU A 132 3.94 29.35 6.50
N ILE A 133 4.88 30.21 6.11
CA ILE A 133 5.00 30.62 4.70
C ILE A 133 5.49 29.44 3.86
N ASN A 134 6.32 28.58 4.43
CA ASN A 134 6.78 27.35 3.79
C ASN A 134 5.60 26.39 3.58
N GLY A 135 5.66 25.61 2.50
CA GLY A 135 4.60 24.66 2.17
C GLY A 135 4.30 24.58 0.68
N LEU A 136 3.26 23.82 0.36
CA LEU A 136 2.83 23.54 -1.00
C LEU A 136 1.83 24.59 -1.46
N TYR A 137 2.09 25.19 -2.62
CA TYR A 137 1.23 26.15 -3.29
C TYR A 137 0.88 25.61 -4.67
N CYS A 138 -0.35 25.15 -4.86
CA CYS A 138 -0.85 24.63 -6.11
C CYS A 138 -1.32 25.78 -7.01
N THR A 139 -0.88 25.80 -8.27
CA THR A 139 -1.26 26.82 -9.25
C THR A 139 -1.60 26.20 -10.60
N ASN A 140 -2.46 26.89 -11.36
CA ASN A 140 -2.75 26.58 -12.75
C ASN A 140 -1.78 27.26 -13.75
N ALA A 141 -0.88 28.14 -13.26
CA ALA A 141 0.08 28.84 -14.10
C ALA A 141 1.07 27.87 -14.77
N LYS A 142 1.34 28.11 -16.06
CA LYS A 142 2.29 27.35 -16.89
C LYS A 142 3.23 28.30 -17.64
N ASN A 143 4.37 27.77 -18.09
CA ASN A 143 5.33 28.45 -18.97
C ASN A 143 5.68 29.87 -18.49
N GLU A 144 5.41 30.90 -19.30
CA GLU A 144 5.74 32.29 -19.02
C GLU A 144 5.09 32.81 -17.73
N ALA A 145 3.79 32.56 -17.52
CA ALA A 145 3.07 32.98 -16.32
C ALA A 145 3.69 32.33 -15.05
N LEU A 146 4.06 31.05 -15.14
CA LEU A 146 4.78 30.38 -14.04
C LEU A 146 6.16 31.00 -13.82
N GLY A 147 6.90 31.30 -14.88
CA GLY A 147 8.19 32.00 -14.82
C GLY A 147 8.09 33.36 -14.13
N GLN A 148 7.03 34.12 -14.41
CA GLN A 148 6.75 35.41 -13.77
C GLN A 148 6.37 35.28 -12.30
N ILE A 149 5.56 34.28 -11.92
CA ILE A 149 5.26 34.00 -10.51
C ILE A 149 6.55 33.61 -9.77
N LEU A 150 7.37 32.74 -10.33
CA LEU A 150 8.63 32.29 -9.72
C LEU A 150 9.64 33.43 -9.59
N SER A 151 9.75 34.30 -10.59
CA SER A 151 10.62 35.48 -10.51
C SER A 151 10.15 36.44 -9.42
N LYS A 152 8.84 36.71 -9.33
CA LYS A 152 8.23 37.51 -8.24
C LYS A 152 8.42 36.85 -6.87
N PHE A 153 8.36 35.54 -6.76
CA PHE A 153 8.64 34.84 -5.49
C PHE A 153 10.11 34.99 -5.10
N ARG A 154 11.04 34.88 -6.06
CA ARG A 154 12.47 35.09 -5.84
C ARG A 154 12.79 36.53 -5.42
N THR A 155 12.18 37.54 -6.04
CA THR A 155 12.36 38.95 -5.64
C THR A 155 11.79 39.23 -4.25
N LEU A 156 10.71 38.53 -3.86
CA LEU A 156 10.19 38.54 -2.49
C LEU A 156 11.12 37.82 -1.49
N GLY A 157 12.19 37.17 -1.95
CA GLY A 157 13.15 36.45 -1.12
C GLY A 157 12.73 35.02 -0.78
N LEU A 158 11.78 34.44 -1.50
CA LEU A 158 11.30 33.07 -1.32
C LEU A 158 12.16 32.11 -2.16
N LYS A 159 12.66 31.03 -1.54
CA LYS A 159 13.25 29.91 -2.25
C LYS A 159 12.16 28.92 -2.59
N THR A 160 12.09 28.57 -3.87
CA THR A 160 11.04 27.77 -4.46
C THR A 160 11.62 26.58 -5.20
N GLU A 161 10.99 25.43 -5.02
CA GLU A 161 11.17 24.25 -5.85
C GLU A 161 9.86 24.01 -6.58
N VAL A 162 9.94 23.81 -7.90
CA VAL A 162 8.77 23.50 -8.71
C VAL A 162 8.65 22.00 -8.78
N ILE A 163 7.52 21.49 -8.31
CA ILE A 163 7.13 20.09 -8.46
C ILE A 163 6.03 20.11 -9.51
N ASP A 164 6.34 19.58 -10.70
CA ASP A 164 5.29 19.30 -11.66
C ASP A 164 4.47 18.13 -11.11
N ASN A 165 3.23 18.41 -10.72
CA ASN A 165 2.28 17.42 -10.24
C ASN A 165 1.24 17.10 -11.31
N SER A 166 1.48 17.51 -12.56
CA SER A 166 0.67 17.09 -13.69
C SER A 166 0.84 15.59 -13.87
N LEU A 167 -0.28 14.87 -13.93
CA LEU A 167 -0.30 13.47 -14.32
C LEU A 167 -0.01 13.35 -15.83
N SER A 168 1.24 13.60 -16.22
CA SER A 168 1.72 13.16 -17.52
C SER A 168 1.74 11.63 -17.56
N VAL A 169 1.57 11.02 -18.73
CA VAL A 169 1.67 9.55 -18.91
C VAL A 169 3.00 9.02 -18.36
N LYS A 170 4.09 9.81 -18.49
CA LYS A 170 5.40 9.50 -17.92
C LYS A 170 5.40 9.50 -16.40
N SER A 171 4.82 10.52 -15.77
CA SER A 171 4.70 10.59 -14.30
C SER A 171 3.81 9.48 -13.75
N LEU A 172 2.74 9.12 -14.45
CA LEU A 172 1.90 7.96 -14.13
C LEU A 172 2.71 6.66 -14.19
N GLY A 173 3.44 6.43 -15.28
CA GLY A 173 4.29 5.25 -15.43
C GLY A 173 5.35 5.17 -14.33
N GLN A 174 6.00 6.27 -14.00
CA GLN A 174 7.03 6.33 -12.97
C GLN A 174 6.45 6.16 -11.56
N MET A 175 5.33 6.81 -11.27
CA MET A 175 4.63 6.67 -9.99
C MET A 175 4.01 5.27 -9.82
N VAL A 176 3.60 4.62 -10.91
CA VAL A 176 3.20 3.21 -10.92
C VAL A 176 4.41 2.33 -10.63
N VAL A 177 5.56 2.53 -11.28
CA VAL A 177 6.79 1.76 -11.01
C VAL A 177 7.28 1.95 -9.57
N ASP A 178 7.23 3.18 -9.05
CA ASP A 178 7.73 3.53 -7.71
C ASP A 178 6.82 3.00 -6.59
N ASN A 179 5.51 2.86 -6.86
CA ASN A 179 4.53 2.35 -5.89
C ASN A 179 4.16 0.88 -6.09
N PHE A 180 4.48 0.28 -7.24
CA PHE A 180 4.30 -1.16 -7.44
C PHE A 180 5.36 -1.88 -6.62
N SER A 181 4.92 -2.44 -5.51
CA SER A 181 5.75 -3.34 -4.73
C SER A 181 6.05 -4.61 -5.56
N LYS A 182 7.13 -5.33 -5.21
CA LYS A 182 7.40 -6.67 -5.78
C LYS A 182 6.18 -7.60 -5.68
N PHE A 183 5.34 -7.38 -4.67
CA PHE A 183 4.08 -8.09 -4.45
C PHE A 183 3.05 -7.80 -5.54
N ASP A 184 2.86 -6.53 -5.93
CA ASP A 184 1.88 -6.13 -6.95
C ASP A 184 2.25 -6.67 -8.35
N LEU A 185 3.56 -6.74 -8.64
CA LEU A 185 4.07 -7.33 -9.88
C LEU A 185 3.80 -8.84 -9.97
N ILE A 186 4.01 -9.59 -8.89
CA ILE A 186 3.74 -11.04 -8.86
C ILE A 186 2.25 -11.31 -9.11
N VAL A 187 1.37 -10.53 -8.47
CA VAL A 187 -0.08 -10.63 -8.68
C VAL A 187 -0.46 -10.31 -10.13
N LEU A 188 0.09 -9.23 -10.70
CA LEU A 188 -0.22 -8.79 -12.06
C LEU A 188 0.26 -9.79 -13.12
N ILE A 189 1.49 -10.30 -12.99
CA ILE A 189 2.02 -11.37 -13.86
C ILE A 189 1.16 -12.62 -13.72
N GLY A 190 0.79 -12.99 -12.49
CA GLY A 190 -0.09 -14.11 -12.20
C GLY A 190 -1.42 -13.99 -12.95
N ILE A 191 -2.06 -12.82 -12.89
CA ILE A 191 -3.34 -12.53 -13.56
C ILE A 191 -3.23 -12.53 -15.10
N ILE A 192 -2.15 -11.96 -15.65
CA ILE A 192 -1.95 -11.91 -17.11
C ILE A 192 -1.63 -13.30 -17.67
N GLY A 193 -0.71 -14.03 -17.05
CA GLY A 193 -0.35 -15.39 -17.47
C GLY A 193 -1.56 -16.32 -17.44
N THR A 194 -2.33 -16.23 -16.36
CA THR A 194 -3.66 -16.81 -16.21
C THR A 194 -4.60 -16.56 -17.40
N LEU A 195 -4.81 -15.31 -17.79
CA LEU A 195 -5.73 -14.95 -18.88
C LEU A 195 -5.23 -15.52 -20.21
N PHE A 196 -3.92 -15.44 -20.46
CA PHE A 196 -3.27 -15.98 -21.64
C PHE A 196 -3.47 -17.49 -21.75
N ILE A 197 -3.33 -18.23 -20.64
CA ILE A 197 -3.53 -19.68 -20.62
C ILE A 197 -4.98 -20.04 -21.01
N VAL A 198 -5.98 -19.31 -20.49
CA VAL A 198 -7.39 -19.53 -20.89
C VAL A 198 -7.62 -19.25 -22.37
N MET A 199 -6.96 -18.23 -22.94
CA MET A 199 -7.03 -17.92 -24.37
C MET A 199 -6.47 -19.07 -25.21
N VAL A 200 -5.26 -19.55 -24.88
CA VAL A 200 -4.64 -20.70 -25.58
C VAL A 200 -5.56 -21.92 -25.51
N LEU A 201 -6.11 -22.22 -24.33
CA LEU A 201 -7.02 -23.36 -24.16
C LEU A 201 -8.29 -23.24 -25.00
N GLU A 202 -8.90 -22.07 -25.06
CA GLU A 202 -10.08 -21.84 -25.91
C GLU A 202 -9.80 -22.14 -27.38
N LYS A 203 -8.62 -21.75 -27.89
CA LYS A 203 -8.20 -22.06 -29.26
C LYS A 203 -7.94 -23.55 -29.47
N VAL A 204 -7.29 -24.21 -28.52
CA VAL A 204 -7.06 -25.65 -28.60
C VAL A 204 -8.37 -26.44 -28.62
N PHE A 205 -9.36 -26.09 -27.80
CA PHE A 205 -10.66 -26.76 -27.81
C PHE A 205 -11.40 -26.61 -29.15
N ARG A 206 -11.11 -25.57 -29.93
CA ARG A 206 -11.73 -25.30 -31.23
C ARG A 206 -10.87 -25.71 -32.41
N PHE A 207 -9.76 -26.39 -32.14
CA PHE A 207 -8.84 -26.88 -33.15
C PHE A 207 -9.52 -27.63 -34.30
N LYS A 208 -10.49 -28.52 -34.00
CA LYS A 208 -11.27 -29.23 -35.04
C LYS A 208 -12.06 -28.28 -35.95
N ALA A 209 -12.70 -27.25 -35.37
CA ALA A 209 -13.43 -26.26 -36.13
C ALA A 209 -12.48 -25.45 -37.04
N TYR A 210 -11.31 -25.08 -36.53
CA TYR A 210 -10.29 -24.40 -37.32
C TYR A 210 -9.70 -25.27 -38.43
N ALA A 211 -9.49 -26.56 -38.17
CA ALA A 211 -9.04 -27.51 -39.20
C ALA A 211 -10.07 -27.62 -40.35
N ILE A 212 -11.36 -27.76 -40.03
CA ILE A 212 -12.45 -27.76 -41.02
C ILE A 212 -12.43 -26.47 -41.85
N MET A 213 -12.24 -25.32 -41.20
CA MET A 213 -12.12 -24.03 -41.90
C MET A 213 -10.90 -23.98 -42.85
N LYS A 214 -9.73 -24.50 -42.44
CA LYS A 214 -8.54 -24.56 -43.31
C LYS A 214 -8.76 -25.45 -44.54
N ILE A 215 -9.46 -26.58 -44.38
CA ILE A 215 -9.81 -27.49 -45.49
C ILE A 215 -10.74 -26.81 -46.48
N ASN A 216 -11.68 -26.01 -45.98
CA ASN A 216 -12.58 -25.20 -46.79
C ASN A 216 -11.87 -24.01 -47.46
N GLY A 217 -10.54 -23.93 -47.40
CA GLY A 217 -9.72 -22.94 -48.09
C GLY A 217 -9.56 -21.62 -47.34
N LEU A 218 -9.98 -21.52 -46.07
CA LEU A 218 -9.76 -20.29 -45.30
C LEU A 218 -8.30 -20.17 -44.87
N SER A 219 -7.74 -18.98 -45.07
CA SER A 219 -6.41 -18.63 -44.54
C SER A 219 -6.46 -18.38 -43.03
N ASP A 220 -5.31 -18.51 -42.36
CA ASP A 220 -5.20 -18.29 -40.90
C ASP A 220 -5.72 -16.91 -40.49
N TRP A 221 -5.49 -15.88 -41.32
CA TRP A 221 -6.01 -14.53 -41.08
C TRP A 221 -7.55 -14.46 -41.19
N GLN A 222 -8.13 -15.14 -42.17
CA GLN A 222 -9.60 -15.19 -42.32
C GLN A 222 -10.24 -15.92 -41.14
N ILE A 223 -9.59 -16.98 -40.64
CA ILE A 223 -10.01 -17.68 -39.42
C ILE A 223 -9.98 -16.72 -38.23
N ILE A 224 -8.85 -16.04 -37.98
CA ILE A 224 -8.71 -15.07 -36.87
C ILE A 224 -9.77 -13.97 -36.95
N LYS A 225 -10.00 -13.40 -38.14
CA LYS A 225 -10.97 -12.32 -38.35
C LYS A 225 -12.40 -12.77 -38.08
N ASN A 226 -12.81 -13.92 -38.63
CA ASN A 226 -14.14 -14.48 -38.39
C ASN A 226 -14.34 -14.78 -36.92
N ASP A 227 -13.28 -15.29 -36.27
CA ASP A 227 -13.33 -15.65 -34.87
C ASP A 227 -13.48 -14.45 -33.93
N LEU A 228 -12.74 -13.38 -34.20
CA LEU A 228 -12.86 -12.10 -33.52
C LEU A 228 -14.24 -11.46 -33.76
N LYS A 229 -14.78 -11.56 -34.99
CA LYS A 229 -16.11 -11.04 -35.33
C LYS A 229 -17.17 -11.71 -34.47
N ASP A 230 -17.13 -13.03 -34.30
CA ASP A 230 -18.09 -13.75 -33.47
C ASP A 230 -17.93 -13.46 -31.97
N GLU A 231 -16.71 -13.19 -31.51
CA GLU A 231 -16.43 -12.85 -30.10
C GLU A 231 -16.82 -11.41 -29.75
N SER A 232 -16.83 -10.52 -30.74
CA SER A 232 -17.02 -9.08 -30.56
C SER A 232 -18.31 -8.67 -29.83
N PRO A 233 -19.51 -9.24 -30.08
CA PRO A 233 -20.72 -8.75 -29.44
C PRO A 233 -20.71 -8.97 -27.93
N MET A 234 -20.18 -10.12 -27.50
CA MET A 234 -20.08 -10.44 -26.07
C MET A 234 -18.99 -9.61 -25.37
N LEU A 235 -17.87 -9.36 -26.06
CA LEU A 235 -16.81 -8.49 -25.55
C LEU A 235 -17.28 -7.04 -25.40
N ILE A 236 -17.97 -6.51 -26.41
CA ILE A 236 -18.58 -5.17 -26.38
C ILE A 236 -19.63 -5.09 -25.28
N GLY A 237 -20.50 -6.09 -25.15
CA GLY A 237 -21.50 -6.16 -24.08
C GLY A 237 -20.86 -6.13 -22.69
N ALA A 238 -19.80 -6.91 -22.47
CA ALA A 238 -19.06 -6.91 -21.20
C ALA A 238 -18.41 -5.55 -20.89
N LEU A 239 -17.75 -4.94 -21.86
CA LEU A 239 -17.16 -3.60 -21.71
C LEU A 239 -18.25 -2.53 -21.47
N GLY A 240 -19.39 -2.64 -22.14
CA GLY A 240 -20.55 -1.76 -21.95
C GLY A 240 -21.10 -1.83 -20.52
N ILE A 241 -21.22 -3.02 -19.94
CA ILE A 241 -21.62 -3.21 -18.55
C ILE A 241 -20.60 -2.57 -17.60
N ILE A 242 -19.30 -2.81 -17.82
CA ILE A 242 -18.22 -2.23 -17.00
C ILE A 242 -18.26 -0.70 -17.05
N MET A 243 -18.42 -0.12 -18.25
CA MET A 243 -18.55 1.32 -18.44
C MET A 243 -19.79 1.88 -17.75
N LEU A 244 -20.94 1.21 -17.85
CA LEU A 244 -22.18 1.64 -17.19
C LEU A 244 -22.04 1.64 -15.67
N VAL A 245 -21.47 0.58 -15.09
CA VAL A 245 -21.20 0.50 -13.65
C VAL A 245 -20.23 1.61 -13.21
N MET A 246 -19.18 1.86 -14.00
CA MET A 246 -18.23 2.94 -13.74
C MET A 246 -18.89 4.31 -13.78
N ILE A 247 -19.80 4.55 -14.74
CA ILE A 247 -20.55 5.80 -14.86
C ILE A 247 -21.44 6.01 -13.64
N ILE A 248 -22.24 5.01 -13.27
CA ILE A 248 -23.10 5.08 -12.08
C ILE A 248 -22.28 5.36 -10.83
N TRP A 249 -21.19 4.61 -10.63
CA TRP A 249 -20.32 4.79 -9.47
C TRP A 249 -19.64 6.16 -9.46
N GLY A 250 -19.17 6.66 -10.60
CA GLY A 250 -18.53 7.96 -10.69
C GLY A 250 -19.50 9.12 -10.44
N LEU A 251 -20.78 8.99 -10.82
CA LEU A 251 -21.79 10.04 -10.62
C LEU A 251 -22.05 10.28 -9.12
N THR A 252 -22.01 9.23 -8.31
CA THR A 252 -22.18 9.32 -6.86
C THR A 252 -20.90 9.73 -6.13
N THR A 253 -19.74 9.70 -6.79
CA THR A 253 -18.43 9.75 -6.12
C THR A 253 -17.59 10.97 -6.52
N PHE A 254 -17.61 11.39 -7.79
CA PHE A 254 -16.74 12.45 -8.31
C PHE A 254 -17.46 13.79 -8.46
N THR A 255 -16.73 14.89 -8.26
CA THR A 255 -17.17 16.23 -8.67
C THR A 255 -17.07 16.37 -10.19
N ILE A 256 -17.60 17.46 -10.77
CA ILE A 256 -17.48 17.75 -12.21
C ILE A 256 -16.00 17.81 -12.64
N SER A 257 -15.16 18.47 -11.85
CA SER A 257 -13.70 18.50 -12.10
C SER A 257 -13.08 17.11 -11.93
N GLY A 258 -13.58 16.31 -10.98
CA GLY A 258 -13.24 14.90 -10.81
C GLY A 258 -13.53 14.06 -12.06
N TRP A 259 -14.70 14.23 -12.67
CA TRP A 259 -15.09 13.58 -13.91
C TRP A 259 -14.19 13.94 -15.09
N ARG A 260 -13.94 15.23 -15.29
CA ARG A 260 -13.05 15.73 -16.35
C ARG A 260 -11.64 15.18 -16.21
N PHE A 261 -11.18 14.99 -14.98
CA PHE A 261 -9.88 14.40 -14.68
C PHE A 261 -9.88 12.87 -14.88
N PHE A 262 -10.81 12.15 -14.28
CA PHE A 262 -10.81 10.69 -14.22
C PHE A 262 -11.06 10.03 -15.58
N LEU A 263 -12.03 10.54 -16.36
CA LEU A 263 -12.49 9.92 -17.60
C LEU A 263 -11.38 9.69 -18.65
N PRO A 264 -10.52 10.67 -19.01
CA PRO A 264 -9.48 10.44 -20.01
C PRO A 264 -8.49 9.36 -19.58
N TYR A 265 -8.08 9.32 -18.31
CA TYR A 265 -7.15 8.29 -17.84
C TYR A 265 -7.82 6.91 -17.74
N ALA A 266 -9.09 6.85 -17.33
CA ALA A 266 -9.86 5.61 -17.33
C ALA A 266 -10.00 5.04 -18.75
N LEU A 267 -10.21 5.88 -19.75
CA LEU A 267 -10.26 5.48 -21.17
C LEU A 267 -8.91 4.98 -21.67
N VAL A 268 -7.81 5.65 -21.33
CA VAL A 268 -6.45 5.18 -21.68
C VAL A 268 -6.18 3.82 -21.04
N LEU A 269 -6.49 3.66 -19.75
CA LEU A 269 -6.32 2.40 -19.03
C LEU A 269 -7.15 1.27 -19.64
N LEU A 270 -8.44 1.53 -19.94
CA LEU A 270 -9.30 0.57 -20.63
C LEU A 270 -8.75 0.21 -22.01
N SER A 271 -8.23 1.18 -22.76
CA SER A 271 -7.60 0.95 -24.06
C SER A 271 -6.36 0.06 -23.93
N VAL A 272 -5.53 0.25 -22.90
CA VAL A 272 -4.36 -0.59 -22.62
C VAL A 272 -4.79 -2.01 -22.26
N VAL A 273 -5.80 -2.17 -21.40
CA VAL A 273 -6.34 -3.49 -21.00
C VAL A 273 -7.01 -4.19 -22.19
N PHE A 274 -7.67 -3.44 -23.07
CA PHE A 274 -8.26 -3.97 -24.30
C PHE A 274 -7.18 -4.38 -25.32
N LEU A 275 -6.16 -3.55 -25.52
CA LEU A 275 -5.05 -3.85 -26.41
C LEU A 275 -4.27 -5.08 -25.92
N SER A 276 -4.03 -5.20 -24.61
CA SER A 276 -3.38 -6.38 -24.05
C SER A 276 -4.21 -7.64 -24.28
N PHE A 277 -5.54 -7.57 -24.13
CA PHE A 277 -6.43 -8.67 -24.49
C PHE A 277 -6.31 -9.04 -25.97
N LEU A 278 -6.32 -8.07 -26.88
CA LEU A 278 -6.18 -8.33 -28.32
C LEU A 278 -4.83 -8.96 -28.68
N VAL A 279 -3.74 -8.43 -28.12
CA VAL A 279 -2.39 -8.98 -28.31
C VAL A 279 -2.32 -10.41 -27.80
N LEU A 280 -2.74 -10.67 -26.56
CA LEU A 280 -2.72 -12.02 -25.97
C LEU A 280 -3.61 -13.00 -26.74
N ASN A 281 -4.81 -12.57 -27.15
CA ASN A 281 -5.72 -13.39 -27.94
C ASN A 281 -5.14 -13.68 -29.33
N THR A 282 -4.41 -12.73 -29.93
CA THR A 282 -3.73 -12.92 -31.22
C THR A 282 -2.58 -13.92 -31.08
N ILE A 283 -1.72 -13.76 -30.08
CA ILE A 283 -0.63 -14.70 -29.76
C ILE A 283 -1.19 -16.11 -29.50
N SER A 284 -2.37 -16.22 -28.87
CA SER A 284 -2.99 -17.52 -28.61
C SER A 284 -3.32 -18.35 -29.86
N TYR A 285 -3.41 -17.73 -31.05
CA TYR A 285 -3.56 -18.44 -32.32
C TYR A 285 -2.30 -19.13 -32.82
N VAL A 286 -1.19 -19.13 -32.05
CA VAL A 286 -0.04 -20.02 -32.31
C VAL A 286 -0.49 -21.48 -32.49
N VAL A 287 -1.61 -21.87 -31.87
CA VAL A 287 -2.25 -23.18 -32.03
C VAL A 287 -2.59 -23.51 -33.51
N LEU A 288 -2.86 -22.51 -34.35
CA LEU A 288 -3.14 -22.72 -35.78
C LEU A 288 -1.94 -23.24 -36.56
N ALA A 289 -0.71 -22.92 -36.12
CA ALA A 289 0.52 -23.43 -36.73
C ALA A 289 0.70 -24.95 -36.48
N LEU A 290 0.00 -25.50 -35.49
CA LEU A 290 0.00 -26.92 -35.16
C LEU A 290 -1.08 -27.71 -35.94
N ILE A 291 -1.88 -27.04 -36.79
CA ILE A 291 -2.91 -27.70 -37.60
C ILE A 291 -2.28 -28.36 -38.83
N ASP A 292 -2.24 -29.68 -38.83
CA ASP A 292 -2.25 -30.48 -40.06
C ASP A 292 -3.72 -30.79 -40.42
N PRO A 293 -4.27 -30.20 -41.50
CA PRO A 293 -5.67 -30.33 -41.84
C PRO A 293 -6.08 -31.76 -42.17
N TYR A 294 -5.20 -32.58 -42.75
CA TYR A 294 -5.52 -33.94 -43.20
C TYR A 294 -5.59 -34.92 -42.01
N GLN A 295 -4.63 -34.81 -41.09
CA GLN A 295 -4.58 -35.56 -39.83
C GLN A 295 -5.77 -35.23 -38.92
N ALA A 296 -6.18 -33.96 -38.85
CA ALA A 296 -7.26 -33.49 -38.00
C ALA A 296 -8.64 -34.09 -38.35
N ILE A 297 -8.93 -34.35 -39.64
CA ILE A 297 -10.20 -34.98 -40.09
C ILE A 297 -10.25 -36.46 -39.72
N LYS A 298 -9.13 -37.19 -39.87
CA LYS A 298 -9.05 -38.62 -39.51
C LYS A 298 -9.18 -38.87 -37.99
N GLY A 299 -9.23 -37.79 -37.20
CA GLY A 299 -9.34 -37.83 -35.75
C GLY A 299 -8.14 -38.48 -35.08
N ALA A 300 -7.01 -38.55 -35.78
CA ALA A 300 -5.81 -39.23 -35.36
C ALA A 300 -4.67 -38.20 -35.20
N GLU A 301 -3.84 -38.43 -34.19
CA GLU A 301 -2.49 -37.88 -33.98
C GLU A 301 -2.31 -36.47 -33.40
N THR A 302 -3.19 -35.48 -33.65
CA THR A 302 -2.98 -34.14 -33.04
C THR A 302 -3.31 -34.05 -31.54
N THR A 303 -3.95 -35.07 -30.96
CA THR A 303 -4.38 -35.06 -29.56
C THR A 303 -3.23 -35.19 -28.56
N TYR A 304 -2.09 -35.77 -28.95
CA TYR A 304 -0.91 -35.90 -28.08
C TYR A 304 -0.23 -34.55 -27.82
N ILE A 305 -0.08 -33.72 -28.87
CA ILE A 305 0.50 -32.38 -28.76
C ILE A 305 -0.37 -31.49 -27.85
N PHE A 306 -1.70 -31.61 -27.91
CA PHE A 306 -2.60 -30.89 -27.02
C PHE A 306 -2.56 -31.37 -25.57
N LEU A 307 -2.36 -32.67 -25.35
CA LEU A 307 -2.10 -33.18 -24.02
C LEU A 307 -0.80 -32.61 -23.46
N LEU A 308 0.27 -32.56 -24.25
CA LEU A 308 1.55 -31.99 -23.85
C LEU A 308 1.43 -30.50 -23.50
N ILE A 309 0.83 -29.69 -24.39
CA ILE A 309 0.54 -28.27 -24.12
C ILE A 309 -0.30 -28.13 -22.85
N GLY A 310 -1.33 -28.97 -22.71
CA GLY A 310 -2.18 -28.98 -21.54
C GLY A 310 -1.40 -29.22 -20.23
N TYR A 311 -0.51 -30.21 -20.21
CA TYR A 311 0.34 -30.50 -19.06
C TYR A 311 1.37 -29.40 -18.78
N VAL A 312 2.00 -28.81 -19.80
CA VAL A 312 2.92 -27.67 -19.62
C VAL A 312 2.20 -26.49 -18.97
N LEU A 313 1.01 -26.13 -19.48
CA LEU A 313 0.20 -25.05 -18.91
C LEU A 313 -0.28 -25.39 -17.50
N LYS A 314 -0.62 -26.65 -17.23
CA LYS A 314 -1.01 -27.14 -15.90
C LYS A 314 0.13 -26.98 -14.89
N ILE A 315 1.34 -27.40 -15.25
CA ILE A 315 2.54 -27.27 -14.39
C ILE A 315 2.80 -25.79 -14.07
N LEU A 316 2.73 -24.91 -15.07
CA LEU A 316 2.91 -23.46 -14.88
C LEU A 316 1.84 -22.86 -13.96
N LEU A 317 0.56 -23.21 -14.15
CA LEU A 317 -0.53 -22.76 -13.28
C LEU A 317 -0.38 -23.28 -11.85
N LEU A 318 0.04 -24.53 -11.70
CA LEU A 318 0.25 -25.15 -10.39
C LEU A 318 1.42 -24.51 -9.65
N ALA A 319 2.51 -24.16 -10.35
CA ALA A 319 3.60 -23.36 -9.77
C ALA A 319 3.12 -21.96 -9.33
N LEU A 320 2.35 -21.26 -10.16
CA LEU A 320 1.75 -19.96 -9.82
C LEU A 320 0.82 -20.05 -8.61
N LEU A 321 -0.05 -21.05 -8.56
CA LEU A 321 -0.94 -21.30 -7.42
C LEU A 321 -0.14 -21.52 -6.13
N MET A 322 0.97 -22.26 -6.19
CA MET A 322 1.84 -22.49 -5.03
C MET A 322 2.50 -21.19 -4.54
N ILE A 323 3.02 -20.36 -5.44
CA ILE A 323 3.58 -19.05 -5.09
C ILE A 323 2.51 -18.17 -4.40
N ASN A 324 1.30 -18.12 -4.97
CA ASN A 324 0.19 -17.36 -4.41
C ASN A 324 -0.24 -17.89 -3.03
N THR A 325 -0.30 -19.21 -2.86
CA THR A 325 -0.69 -19.87 -1.60
C THR A 325 0.36 -19.65 -0.51
N ILE A 326 1.65 -19.72 -0.85
CA ILE A 326 2.76 -19.41 0.07
C ILE A 326 2.68 -17.94 0.49
N SER A 327 2.50 -17.03 -0.47
CA SER A 327 2.36 -15.60 -0.19
C SER A 327 1.16 -15.32 0.72
N LEU A 328 0.00 -15.90 0.44
CA LEU A 328 -1.20 -15.78 1.26
C LEU A 328 -0.99 -16.33 2.67
N THR A 329 -0.32 -17.49 2.79
CA THR A 329 0.00 -18.10 4.09
C THR A 329 0.91 -17.20 4.92
N ASN A 330 1.94 -16.61 4.30
CA ASN A 330 2.87 -15.71 4.99
C ASN A 330 2.17 -14.43 5.47
N HIS A 331 1.37 -13.81 4.60
CA HIS A 331 0.59 -12.63 4.99
C HIS A 331 -0.46 -12.95 6.06
N ASN A 332 -1.06 -14.14 6.02
CA ASN A 332 -2.00 -14.56 7.06
C ASN A 332 -1.30 -14.83 8.40
N LYS A 333 -0.10 -15.44 8.40
CA LYS A 333 0.72 -15.59 9.61
C LYS A 333 1.08 -14.23 10.22
N ILE A 334 1.50 -13.28 9.38
CA ILE A 334 1.75 -11.89 9.77
C ILE A 334 0.47 -11.30 10.40
N TYR A 335 -0.67 -11.40 9.72
CA TYR A 335 -1.95 -10.92 10.21
C TYR A 335 -2.37 -11.53 11.56
N ILE A 336 -2.26 -12.84 11.73
CA ILE A 336 -2.60 -13.52 12.99
C ILE A 336 -1.67 -13.04 14.14
N ARG A 337 -0.36 -12.96 13.89
CA ARG A 337 0.59 -12.42 14.87
C ARG A 337 0.25 -10.98 15.25
N ASP A 338 -0.03 -10.16 14.24
CA ASP A 338 -0.22 -8.72 14.35
C ASP A 338 -1.56 -8.37 15.01
N THR A 339 -2.62 -9.13 14.72
CA THR A 339 -3.91 -9.00 15.40
C THR A 339 -3.82 -9.25 16.90
N ASN A 340 -2.96 -10.17 17.35
CA ASN A 340 -2.73 -10.37 18.78
C ASN A 340 -2.07 -9.15 19.44
N ILE A 341 -1.10 -8.52 18.78
CA ILE A 341 -0.48 -7.28 19.24
C ILE A 341 -1.52 -6.14 19.27
N ILE A 342 -2.31 -6.02 18.20
CA ILE A 342 -3.38 -5.02 18.07
C ILE A 342 -4.44 -5.17 19.17
N LYS A 343 -4.86 -6.40 19.50
CA LYS A 343 -5.82 -6.66 20.59
C LYS A 343 -5.28 -6.16 21.93
N LYS A 344 -3.99 -6.37 22.22
CA LYS A 344 -3.36 -5.81 23.43
C LYS A 344 -3.36 -4.28 23.40
N TRP A 345 -3.02 -3.67 22.27
CA TRP A 345 -3.08 -2.21 22.08
C TRP A 345 -4.49 -1.62 22.31
N GLN A 346 -5.54 -2.33 21.87
CA GLN A 346 -6.93 -1.88 21.98
C GLN A 346 -7.46 -1.88 23.42
N ARG A 347 -6.93 -2.75 24.29
CA ARG A 347 -7.28 -2.80 25.73
C ARG A 347 -6.80 -1.58 26.50
N GLN A 348 -5.66 -1.02 26.10
CA GLN A 348 -5.13 0.19 26.72
C GLN A 348 -5.94 1.43 26.35
N LYS A 349 -5.99 2.42 27.25
CA LYS A 349 -6.66 3.72 27.02
C LYS A 349 -6.20 4.37 25.71
N ASN A 350 -7.12 5.04 25.02
CA ASN A 350 -6.79 5.72 23.77
C ASN A 350 -5.89 6.93 24.06
N THR A 351 -4.80 7.03 23.30
CA THR A 351 -3.85 8.15 23.39
C THR A 351 -3.69 8.81 22.03
N TYR A 352 -3.06 9.98 22.02
CA TYR A 352 -2.92 10.83 20.85
C TYR A 352 -1.46 11.17 20.61
N SER A 353 -1.00 11.04 19.38
CA SER A 353 0.32 11.47 18.94
C SER A 353 0.21 12.69 18.03
N LEU A 354 1.19 13.57 18.12
CA LEU A 354 1.27 14.79 17.31
C LEU A 354 2.14 14.51 16.08
N GLN A 355 1.67 14.92 14.90
CA GLN A 355 2.43 14.86 13.67
C GLN A 355 2.98 16.26 13.34
N ARG A 356 4.31 16.35 13.24
CA ARG A 356 5.02 17.59 12.94
C ARG A 356 5.21 17.79 11.42
N TYR A 357 5.21 19.05 10.98
CA TYR A 357 5.74 19.47 9.67
C TYR A 357 7.23 19.80 9.79
N TRP A 358 8.06 19.09 9.03
CA TRP A 358 9.51 19.30 9.00
C TRP A 358 9.92 19.89 7.66
N ASN A 359 10.05 21.22 7.58
CA ASN A 359 10.75 21.90 6.49
C ASN A 359 11.17 23.32 6.90
N ILE A 360 11.90 23.43 8.02
CA ILE A 360 12.39 24.72 8.51
C ILE A 360 13.91 24.67 8.47
N ASN A 361 14.52 25.23 7.41
CA ASN A 361 15.97 25.45 7.35
C ASN A 361 16.43 26.64 8.23
N ASP A 362 15.56 27.14 9.13
CA ASP A 362 15.86 28.21 10.07
C ASP A 362 16.14 27.66 11.47
N LYS A 363 17.43 27.65 11.84
CA LYS A 363 17.92 27.21 13.16
C LYS A 363 17.26 27.95 14.33
N TYR A 364 16.79 29.19 14.15
CA TYR A 364 16.13 29.94 15.22
C TYR A 364 14.71 29.44 15.45
N GLU A 365 13.94 29.26 14.37
CA GLU A 365 12.58 28.72 14.44
C GLU A 365 12.58 27.26 14.91
N ASP A 366 13.58 26.46 14.52
CA ASP A 366 13.76 25.11 15.06
C ASP A 366 13.97 25.12 16.58
N LYS A 367 14.91 25.92 17.10
CA LYS A 367 15.13 26.02 18.56
C LYS A 367 13.90 26.50 19.31
N LYS A 368 13.14 27.42 18.72
CA LYS A 368 11.89 27.93 19.30
C LYS A 368 10.83 26.85 19.34
N MET A 369 10.68 26.08 18.27
CA MET A 369 9.75 24.96 18.20
C MET A 369 10.16 23.86 19.19
N ASP A 370 11.43 23.49 19.24
CA ASP A 370 11.95 22.50 20.20
C ASP A 370 11.60 22.87 21.65
N LYS A 371 11.76 24.14 22.00
CA LYS A 371 11.36 24.65 23.31
C LYS A 371 9.84 24.56 23.53
N MET A 372 9.02 24.89 22.55
CA MET A 372 7.55 24.76 22.61
C MET A 372 7.11 23.29 22.72
N ALA A 373 7.78 22.37 22.03
CA ALA A 373 7.56 20.93 22.11
C ALA A 373 7.83 20.41 23.53
N HIS A 374 8.96 20.80 24.12
CA HIS A 374 9.27 20.45 25.51
C HIS A 374 8.23 21.05 26.48
N GLN A 375 7.84 22.32 26.30
CA GLN A 375 6.77 22.94 27.08
C GLN A 375 5.44 22.20 26.96
N LEU A 376 5.06 21.76 25.76
CA LEU A 376 3.84 20.99 25.53
C LEU A 376 3.82 19.70 26.34
N VAL A 377 4.94 18.97 26.35
CA VAL A 377 5.07 17.71 27.09
C VAL A 377 4.99 17.94 28.60
N VAL A 378 5.66 18.98 29.11
CA VAL A 378 5.65 19.33 30.54
C VAL A 378 4.28 19.80 31.00
N GLN A 379 3.59 20.63 30.21
CA GLN A 379 2.31 21.24 30.58
C GLN A 379 1.09 20.34 30.31
N SER A 380 1.29 19.13 29.79
CA SER A 380 0.23 18.18 29.48
C SER A 380 0.29 17.01 30.48
N PRO A 381 -0.58 16.98 31.50
CA PRO A 381 -0.63 15.89 32.47
C PRO A 381 -0.91 14.54 31.80
N GLY A 382 -0.33 13.47 32.34
CA GLY A 382 -0.52 12.11 31.82
C GLY A 382 0.24 11.80 30.53
N THR A 383 0.99 12.75 29.96
CA THR A 383 1.81 12.51 28.76
C THR A 383 2.82 11.40 29.01
N ILE A 384 2.84 10.41 28.12
CA ILE A 384 3.79 9.30 28.12
C ILE A 384 4.90 9.63 27.12
N VAL A 385 6.15 9.44 27.51
CA VAL A 385 7.32 9.57 26.65
C VAL A 385 7.98 8.20 26.58
N ALA A 386 8.25 7.72 25.36
CA ALA A 386 8.82 6.40 25.11
C ALA A 386 9.79 6.41 23.91
N GLN A 387 10.80 7.28 23.94
CA GLN A 387 11.78 7.39 22.86
C GLN A 387 12.54 6.07 22.70
N ASN A 388 12.60 5.54 21.48
CA ASN A 388 13.21 4.26 21.17
C ASN A 388 13.57 4.17 19.68
N SER A 389 14.34 3.15 19.31
CA SER A 389 14.83 2.94 17.94
C SER A 389 14.37 1.62 17.32
N GLN A 390 13.23 1.05 17.79
CA GLN A 390 12.73 -0.24 17.30
C GLN A 390 12.30 -0.26 15.83
N GLN A 391 12.10 0.91 15.23
CA GLN A 391 11.91 1.04 13.78
C GLN A 391 13.12 0.53 12.98
N PHE A 392 14.31 0.49 13.58
CA PHE A 392 15.55 0.03 12.95
C PHE A 392 15.98 -1.39 13.39
N HIS A 393 15.12 -2.10 14.14
CA HIS A 393 15.38 -3.46 14.64
C HIS A 393 16.76 -3.61 15.32
N PRO A 394 17.03 -2.85 16.40
CA PRO A 394 18.33 -2.88 17.05
C PRO A 394 18.62 -4.26 17.64
N ALA A 395 19.91 -4.61 17.73
CA ALA A 395 20.32 -5.86 18.36
C ALA A 395 19.79 -5.93 19.80
N MET A 396 19.24 -7.08 20.20
CA MET A 396 18.55 -7.25 21.48
C MET A 396 19.41 -6.85 22.69
N ARG A 397 20.72 -7.08 22.61
CA ARG A 397 21.71 -6.80 23.66
C ARG A 397 22.38 -5.43 23.52
N ASP A 398 22.02 -4.62 22.52
CA ASP A 398 22.57 -3.27 22.38
C ASP A 398 22.11 -2.37 23.54
N THR A 399 23.05 -1.64 24.13
CA THR A 399 22.87 -0.78 25.29
C THR A 399 22.90 0.71 24.96
N GLU A 400 23.10 1.08 23.69
CA GLU A 400 23.17 2.48 23.27
C GLU A 400 21.82 3.20 23.43
N PRO A 401 21.76 4.33 24.17
CA PRO A 401 20.50 5.03 24.41
C PRO A 401 19.82 5.59 23.15
N GLU A 402 20.58 5.92 22.11
CA GLU A 402 20.06 6.57 20.91
C GLU A 402 19.59 5.56 19.85
N ASN A 403 20.33 4.47 19.65
CA ASN A 403 20.09 3.53 18.55
C ASN A 403 19.84 2.09 18.99
N GLY A 404 20.14 1.73 20.24
CA GLY A 404 20.09 0.36 20.73
C GLY A 404 18.70 -0.10 21.20
N ASN A 405 18.65 -1.30 21.79
CA ASN A 405 17.45 -1.85 22.43
C ASN A 405 17.20 -1.19 23.81
N VAL A 406 16.94 0.11 23.77
CA VAL A 406 16.78 0.99 24.92
C VAL A 406 15.54 1.87 24.75
N ILE A 407 14.77 2.05 25.83
CA ILE A 407 13.63 2.98 25.88
C ILE A 407 13.97 4.09 26.86
N ILE A 408 14.01 5.33 26.38
CA ILE A 408 14.10 6.53 27.23
C ILE A 408 12.68 7.01 27.52
N ALA A 409 12.31 6.95 28.80
CA ALA A 409 10.95 7.07 29.25
C ALA A 409 10.78 8.05 30.42
N ASN A 410 9.55 8.54 30.59
CA ASN A 410 9.15 9.30 31.77
C ASN A 410 8.40 8.43 32.79
N SER A 411 8.05 9.01 33.95
CA SER A 411 7.32 8.27 34.99
C SER A 411 5.93 7.79 34.55
N ASN A 412 5.25 8.52 33.66
CA ASN A 412 3.94 8.12 33.15
C ASN A 412 4.02 6.89 32.25
N PHE A 413 5.14 6.68 31.53
CA PHE A 413 5.37 5.43 30.80
C PHE A 413 5.32 4.23 31.74
N ILE A 414 6.04 4.28 32.86
CA ILE A 414 6.08 3.20 33.86
C ILE A 414 4.70 2.92 34.46
N LYS A 415 3.90 3.96 34.68
CA LYS A 415 2.50 3.80 35.18
C LYS A 415 1.56 3.14 34.17
N ASN A 416 1.87 3.25 32.88
CA ASN A 416 1.03 2.74 31.80
C ASN A 416 1.64 1.49 31.12
N SER A 417 2.81 1.04 31.56
CA SER A 417 3.43 -0.18 31.08
C SER A 417 3.03 -1.36 31.95
N GLU A 418 2.97 -2.55 31.36
CA GLU A 418 2.71 -3.83 32.06
C GLU A 418 3.97 -4.32 32.81
N LEU A 419 4.77 -3.39 33.34
CA LEU A 419 5.97 -3.73 34.09
C LEU A 419 5.58 -4.15 35.51
N ASN A 420 6.06 -5.31 35.94
CA ASN A 420 6.06 -5.73 37.35
C ASN A 420 7.09 -4.89 38.14
N PHE A 421 6.82 -3.59 38.29
CA PHE A 421 7.69 -2.65 38.99
C PHE A 421 6.86 -1.65 39.80
N ASN A 422 7.19 -1.48 41.08
CA ASN A 422 6.47 -0.58 41.97
C ASN A 422 6.95 0.88 41.79
N PRO A 423 6.10 1.82 41.29
CA PRO A 423 6.52 3.17 40.90
C PRO A 423 6.86 4.12 42.07
N THR A 424 6.62 3.72 43.31
CA THR A 424 6.83 4.53 44.53
C THR A 424 8.29 4.91 44.79
N ARG A 425 9.26 4.33 44.07
CA ARG A 425 10.70 4.65 44.17
C ARG A 425 11.19 5.77 43.23
N LEU A 426 10.30 6.42 42.47
CA LEU A 426 10.65 7.49 41.52
C LEU A 426 10.88 8.85 42.22
N THR A 427 12.08 9.10 42.72
CA THR A 427 12.48 10.43 43.21
C THR A 427 12.87 11.37 42.06
N ALA A 428 12.41 12.63 42.08
CA ALA A 428 12.60 13.60 41.00
C ALA A 428 14.07 13.90 40.61
N ASN A 429 15.04 13.56 41.47
CA ASN A 429 16.46 13.88 41.32
C ASN A 429 17.34 12.71 40.86
N LYS A 430 16.77 11.53 40.59
CA LYS A 430 17.54 10.34 40.15
C LYS A 430 17.09 9.90 38.75
N VAL A 431 18.02 9.30 38.01
CA VAL A 431 17.71 8.56 36.77
C VAL A 431 17.68 7.08 37.14
N LEU A 432 16.59 6.40 36.80
CA LEU A 432 16.50 4.95 36.98
C LEU A 432 16.91 4.26 35.68
N LEU A 433 17.80 3.27 35.80
CA LEU A 433 18.12 2.34 34.73
C LEU A 433 17.51 0.99 35.10
N LEU A 434 16.37 0.66 34.50
CA LEU A 434 15.72 -0.64 34.66
C LEU A 434 16.39 -1.64 33.72
N VAL A 435 16.89 -2.75 34.27
CA VAL A 435 17.69 -3.74 33.54
C VAL A 435 17.09 -5.13 33.74
N PRO A 436 16.69 -5.82 32.66
CA PRO A 436 16.28 -7.22 32.75
C PRO A 436 17.35 -8.09 33.42
N TYR A 437 16.96 -9.07 34.24
CA TYR A 437 17.90 -9.98 34.91
C TYR A 437 18.90 -10.64 33.95
N ASN A 438 18.50 -10.97 32.72
CA ASN A 438 19.35 -11.57 31.67
C ASN A 438 20.32 -10.58 30.98
N ARG A 439 20.34 -9.32 31.43
CA ARG A 439 21.22 -8.25 30.93
C ARG A 439 22.01 -7.56 32.04
N LEU A 440 22.02 -8.12 33.26
CA LEU A 440 22.76 -7.53 34.39
C LEU A 440 24.27 -7.45 34.17
N ASP A 441 24.82 -8.34 33.34
CA ASP A 441 26.22 -8.31 32.90
C ASP A 441 26.57 -7.02 32.14
N GLN A 442 25.59 -6.40 31.47
CA GLN A 442 25.79 -5.19 30.65
C GLN A 442 25.68 -3.88 31.44
N VAL A 443 25.37 -3.94 32.74
CA VAL A 443 25.10 -2.76 33.58
C VAL A 443 26.24 -1.75 33.54
N LYS A 444 27.50 -2.21 33.56
CA LYS A 444 28.68 -1.34 33.53
C LYS A 444 28.73 -0.53 32.23
N GLN A 445 28.52 -1.19 31.09
CA GLN A 445 28.50 -0.57 29.76
C GLN A 445 27.30 0.38 29.60
N ALA A 446 26.10 -0.10 29.93
CA ALA A 446 24.87 0.69 29.85
C ALA A 446 24.97 1.97 30.71
N LYS A 447 25.53 1.88 31.92
CA LYS A 447 25.75 3.05 32.79
C LYS A 447 26.77 4.03 32.20
N LYS A 448 27.84 3.55 31.55
CA LYS A 448 28.83 4.39 30.85
C LYS A 448 28.19 5.15 29.69
N GLN A 449 27.47 4.44 28.82
CA GLN A 449 26.80 5.05 27.66
C GLN A 449 25.69 6.01 28.08
N LEU A 450 24.88 5.66 29.09
CA LEU A 450 23.88 6.56 29.66
C LEU A 450 24.49 7.85 30.22
N ARG A 451 25.63 7.77 30.92
CA ARG A 451 26.34 8.98 31.39
C ARG A 451 26.78 9.86 30.23
N ASN A 452 27.31 9.28 29.16
CA ASN A 452 27.75 10.04 27.99
C ASN A 452 26.56 10.70 27.28
N PHE A 453 25.46 9.97 27.10
CA PHE A 453 24.22 10.50 26.56
C PHE A 453 23.69 11.67 27.40
N LEU A 454 23.59 11.53 28.72
CA LEU A 454 23.12 12.62 29.60
C LEU A 454 24.05 13.84 29.57
N LYS A 455 25.38 13.64 29.47
CA LYS A 455 26.34 14.74 29.29
C LYS A 455 26.07 15.49 27.99
N PHE A 456 25.86 14.78 26.88
CA PHE A 456 25.51 15.39 25.60
C PHE A 456 24.18 16.13 25.67
N GLN A 457 23.14 15.55 26.27
CA GLN A 457 21.85 16.21 26.44
C GLN A 457 21.94 17.51 27.27
N GLN A 458 22.90 17.62 28.19
CA GLN A 458 23.16 18.84 28.97
C GLN A 458 23.93 19.93 28.20
N THR A 459 24.62 19.61 27.09
CA THR A 459 25.24 20.65 26.24
C THR A 459 24.24 21.35 25.34
N LEU A 460 23.06 20.75 25.15
CA LEU A 460 21.99 21.25 24.29
C LEU A 460 21.03 22.19 25.04
N PRO A 461 20.26 23.04 24.31
CA PRO A 461 19.25 23.90 24.92
C PRO A 461 18.19 23.13 25.71
N ASN A 462 17.72 23.74 26.80
CA ASN A 462 16.71 23.17 27.67
C ASN A 462 15.75 24.26 28.17
N TYR A 463 14.44 23.97 28.15
CA TYR A 463 13.36 24.83 28.62
C TYR A 463 13.57 25.35 30.04
N TYR A 464 14.15 24.53 30.93
CA TYR A 464 14.46 24.87 32.31
C TYR A 464 15.77 25.68 32.49
N GLN A 465 16.35 26.24 31.42
CA GLN A 465 17.57 27.08 31.38
C GLN A 465 18.89 26.42 31.82
N LYS A 466 20.02 27.09 31.51
CA LYS A 466 21.44 26.70 31.71
C LYS A 466 21.85 26.57 33.19
N GLN A 467 21.14 25.81 34.01
CA GLN A 467 21.77 25.36 35.26
C GLN A 467 22.78 24.28 34.86
N LYS A 468 24.08 24.48 35.17
CA LYS A 468 25.08 23.39 35.18
C LYS A 468 24.62 22.37 36.23
N LYS A 469 23.68 21.51 35.86
CA LYS A 469 23.12 20.50 36.76
C LYS A 469 24.15 19.40 36.88
N LYS A 470 24.64 19.18 38.10
CA LYS A 470 25.42 17.98 38.44
C LYS A 470 24.71 16.77 37.84
N LEU A 471 25.47 15.89 37.18
CA LEU A 471 24.89 14.70 36.54
C LEU A 471 24.06 13.93 37.60
N PRO A 472 22.79 13.62 37.32
CA PRO A 472 21.96 12.91 38.29
C PRO A 472 22.57 11.53 38.58
N PRO A 473 22.48 11.03 39.82
CA PRO A 473 22.89 9.68 40.12
C PRO A 473 22.00 8.69 39.35
N ILE A 474 22.64 7.66 38.78
CA ILE A 474 21.99 6.57 38.06
C ILE A 474 21.80 5.41 39.04
N GLN A 475 20.54 5.10 39.35
CA GLN A 475 20.16 3.95 40.16
C GLN A 475 19.75 2.81 39.24
N VAL A 476 20.41 1.67 39.39
CA VAL A 476 20.09 0.46 38.62
C VAL A 476 19.02 -0.32 39.37
N VAL A 477 17.99 -0.76 38.66
CA VAL A 477 16.94 -1.61 39.22
C VAL A 477 16.76 -2.82 38.32
N PRO A 478 16.97 -4.04 38.82
CA PRO A 478 16.63 -5.26 38.08
C PRO A 478 15.11 -5.34 37.82
N ILE A 479 14.73 -5.82 36.63
CA ILE A 479 13.34 -6.13 36.26
C ILE A 479 13.25 -7.55 35.68
N ALA A 480 12.04 -8.11 35.63
CA ALA A 480 11.79 -9.46 35.15
C ALA A 480 12.24 -9.68 33.69
N ASN A 481 12.59 -10.92 33.37
CA ASN A 481 12.96 -11.35 32.02
C ASN A 481 11.72 -11.71 31.18
N GLY A 482 11.92 -11.80 29.86
CA GLY A 482 10.91 -12.29 28.92
C GLY A 482 9.78 -11.28 28.64
N GLN A 483 9.98 -10.01 28.97
CA GLN A 483 8.94 -8.99 28.87
C GLN A 483 8.95 -8.34 27.48
N ASN A 484 7.77 -8.32 26.84
CA ASN A 484 7.49 -7.55 25.64
C ASN A 484 6.83 -6.23 26.02
N ILE A 485 7.57 -5.13 25.91
CA ILE A 485 7.15 -3.82 26.42
C ILE A 485 6.66 -2.95 25.27
N PHE A 486 5.46 -2.40 25.39
CA PHE A 486 4.93 -1.44 24.43
C PHE A 486 5.75 -0.15 24.43
N ASN A 487 6.36 0.16 23.29
CA ASN A 487 7.23 1.32 23.09
C ASN A 487 6.58 2.45 22.26
N TYR A 488 5.37 2.19 21.77
CA TYR A 488 4.52 3.10 21.00
C TYR A 488 4.95 3.42 19.54
N THR A 489 5.84 2.64 18.96
CA THR A 489 6.27 2.71 17.55
C THR A 489 5.29 1.95 16.64
N VAL A 490 4.38 2.64 15.94
CA VAL A 490 3.27 1.99 15.16
C VAL A 490 3.30 2.30 13.66
N ASP A 491 4.14 3.23 13.21
CA ASP A 491 4.12 3.69 11.80
C ASP A 491 4.99 2.85 10.85
N TYR A 492 5.58 1.76 11.37
CA TYR A 492 6.43 0.82 10.65
C TYR A 492 5.76 -0.56 10.68
N GLU A 493 6.48 -1.60 11.09
CA GLU A 493 5.87 -2.88 11.43
C GLU A 493 5.22 -2.79 12.81
N ILE A 494 4.07 -3.45 12.99
CA ILE A 494 3.41 -3.48 14.30
C ILE A 494 4.23 -4.26 15.34
N THR A 495 5.13 -5.14 14.91
CA THR A 495 6.14 -5.82 15.75
C THR A 495 7.11 -4.83 16.38
N SER A 496 7.51 -3.78 15.65
CA SER A 496 8.36 -2.70 16.17
C SER A 496 7.69 -1.92 17.31
N SER A 497 6.38 -2.09 17.52
CA SER A 497 5.64 -1.50 18.63
C SER A 497 5.94 -2.15 19.99
N LEU A 498 6.66 -3.27 19.97
CA LEU A 498 7.09 -4.04 21.12
C LEU A 498 8.62 -4.08 21.19
N SER A 499 9.16 -3.85 22.38
CA SER A 499 10.56 -4.08 22.69
C SER A 499 10.70 -5.30 23.58
N MET A 500 11.48 -6.30 23.16
CA MET A 500 11.76 -7.49 23.97
C MET A 500 12.98 -7.25 24.86
N ASN A 501 12.81 -7.40 26.18
CA ASN A 501 13.86 -7.16 27.20
C ASN A 501 14.70 -5.88 26.97
N PRO A 502 14.09 -4.70 26.71
CA PRO A 502 14.85 -3.47 26.55
C PRO A 502 15.45 -3.02 27.89
N LEU A 503 16.51 -2.22 27.82
CA LEU A 503 16.86 -1.37 28.96
C LEU A 503 15.88 -0.19 29.00
N ILE A 504 15.41 0.20 30.19
CA ILE A 504 14.48 1.33 30.32
C ILE A 504 15.14 2.40 31.17
N ILE A 505 15.35 3.57 30.59
CA ILE A 505 15.89 4.73 31.25
C ILE A 505 14.72 5.61 31.67
N VAL A 506 14.43 5.68 32.96
CA VAL A 506 13.40 6.58 33.49
C VAL A 506 14.04 7.88 33.93
N VAL A 507 13.70 8.97 33.26
CA VAL A 507 14.34 10.27 33.43
C VAL A 507 13.30 11.38 33.59
N ASN A 508 13.59 12.35 34.47
CA ASN A 508 12.78 13.53 34.65
C ASN A 508 12.96 14.49 33.48
N ASN A 509 11.89 15.20 33.10
CA ASN A 509 11.93 16.10 31.96
C ASN A 509 13.01 17.19 32.05
N LYS A 510 13.43 17.52 33.27
CA LYS A 510 14.49 18.50 33.58
C LYS A 510 15.90 18.13 33.09
N PHE A 511 16.15 16.89 32.67
CA PHE A 511 17.48 16.38 32.31
C PHE A 511 17.70 16.13 30.81
N LEU A 512 16.64 16.24 29.99
CA LEU A 512 16.70 16.01 28.55
C LEU A 512 16.53 17.31 27.79
N SER A 513 17.21 17.46 26.65
CA SER A 513 17.20 18.69 25.86
C SER A 513 15.84 18.98 25.21
N ASP A 514 15.66 20.22 24.74
CA ASP A 514 14.48 20.62 23.98
C ASP A 514 14.35 19.83 22.66
N SER A 515 15.49 19.60 21.98
CA SER A 515 15.53 18.85 20.72
C SER A 515 15.19 17.37 20.91
N PHE A 516 15.47 16.78 22.08
CA PHE A 516 15.02 15.42 22.40
C PHE A 516 13.50 15.30 22.34
N TYR A 517 12.75 16.21 22.96
CA TYR A 517 11.27 16.15 22.91
C TYR A 517 10.74 16.39 21.51
N SER A 518 11.36 17.32 20.79
CA SER A 518 11.01 17.62 19.41
C SER A 518 11.21 16.41 18.49
N SER A 519 12.34 15.71 18.60
CA SER A 519 12.62 14.49 17.83
C SER A 519 11.68 13.35 18.22
N THR A 520 11.40 13.19 19.51
CA THR A 520 10.45 12.19 20.04
C THR A 520 9.03 12.44 19.55
N ILE A 521 8.60 13.71 19.44
CA ILE A 521 7.32 14.08 18.81
C ILE A 521 7.32 13.71 17.34
N SER A 522 8.41 14.00 16.60
CA SER A 522 8.53 13.65 15.19
C SER A 522 8.42 12.14 14.95
N GLN A 523 9.00 11.34 15.84
CA GLN A 523 8.88 9.88 15.84
C GLN A 523 7.54 9.35 16.39
N ARG A 524 6.69 10.25 16.91
CA ARG A 524 5.34 9.95 17.44
C ARG A 524 5.34 8.94 18.60
N THR A 525 6.44 8.88 19.35
CA THR A 525 6.60 8.05 20.56
C THR A 525 6.18 8.81 21.83
N ILE A 526 5.79 10.09 21.71
CA ILE A 526 5.05 10.83 22.75
C ILE A 526 3.54 10.60 22.60
N GLN A 527 2.90 10.17 23.69
CA GLN A 527 1.48 9.89 23.75
C GLN A 527 0.77 10.80 24.76
N PHE A 528 -0.14 11.62 24.28
CA PHE A 528 -0.98 12.50 25.09
C PHE A 528 -2.29 11.80 25.44
N SER A 529 -2.76 11.93 26.69
CA SER A 529 -3.96 11.21 27.14
C SER A 529 -5.28 11.91 26.79
N ASN A 530 -5.28 13.23 26.58
CA ASN A 530 -6.50 14.02 26.39
C ASN A 530 -6.42 14.89 25.13
N LEU A 531 -7.24 14.59 24.12
CA LEU A 531 -7.30 15.31 22.85
C LEU A 531 -7.73 16.78 22.99
N LYS A 532 -8.74 17.06 23.82
CA LYS A 532 -9.26 18.43 24.01
C LYS A 532 -8.18 19.31 24.63
N LEU A 533 -7.51 18.79 25.66
CA LEU A 533 -6.40 19.49 26.31
C LEU A 533 -5.21 19.68 25.36
N LEU A 534 -4.82 18.64 24.62
CA LEU A 534 -3.74 18.71 23.63
C LEU A 534 -4.02 19.78 22.58
N ARG A 535 -5.22 19.81 22.00
CA ARG A 535 -5.62 20.83 21.02
C ARG A 535 -5.56 22.24 21.61
N LYS A 536 -6.07 22.41 22.84
CA LYS A 536 -6.01 23.70 23.56
C LYS A 536 -4.56 24.14 23.76
N LYS A 537 -3.68 23.24 24.22
CA LYS A 537 -2.27 23.54 24.48
C LYS A 537 -1.47 23.80 23.20
N VAL A 538 -1.71 23.06 22.13
CA VAL A 538 -1.11 23.32 20.81
C VAL A 538 -1.47 24.73 20.32
N LYS A 539 -2.73 25.15 20.50
CA LYS A 539 -3.15 26.52 20.17
C LYS A 539 -2.50 27.57 21.07
N GLN A 540 -2.52 27.36 22.39
CA GLN A 540 -1.98 28.29 23.39
C GLN A 540 -0.47 28.50 23.26
N LEU A 541 0.29 27.44 22.95
CA LEU A 541 1.75 27.50 22.78
C LEU A 541 2.17 28.02 21.40
N GLY A 542 1.22 28.29 20.50
CA GLY A 542 1.53 28.72 19.14
C GLY A 542 2.12 27.61 18.26
N LEU A 543 1.80 26.35 18.54
CA LEU A 543 2.31 25.18 17.81
C LEU A 543 1.50 24.84 16.54
N MET A 544 0.33 25.45 16.35
CA MET A 544 -0.52 25.22 15.16
C MET A 544 0.18 25.26 13.79
N PRO A 545 1.11 26.21 13.52
CA PRO A 545 1.83 26.25 12.25
C PRO A 545 2.72 25.02 12.00
N TYR A 546 3.20 24.36 13.05
CA TYR A 546 4.17 23.26 12.98
C TYR A 546 3.52 21.87 13.05
N VAL A 547 2.20 21.81 13.23
CA VAL A 547 1.45 20.57 13.44
C VAL A 547 0.60 20.26 12.21
N ILE A 548 0.88 19.13 11.57
CA ILE A 548 0.11 18.60 10.43
C ILE A 548 -1.11 17.81 10.93
N GLY A 549 -1.04 17.24 12.12
CA GLY A 549 -2.12 16.39 12.59
C GLY A 549 -1.98 15.95 14.03
N ILE A 550 -3.10 15.49 14.58
CA ILE A 550 -3.13 14.73 15.83
C ILE A 550 -3.86 13.44 15.53
N THR A 551 -3.13 12.34 15.51
CA THR A 551 -3.68 11.01 15.26
C THR A 551 -3.89 10.29 16.57
N SER A 552 -5.02 9.60 16.72
CA SER A 552 -5.17 8.69 17.84
C SER A 552 -4.48 7.38 17.55
N LYS A 553 -4.04 6.74 18.61
CA LYS A 553 -3.57 5.36 18.60
C LYS A 553 -4.55 4.41 17.89
N ARG A 554 -5.84 4.49 18.22
CA ARG A 554 -6.89 3.65 17.58
C ARG A 554 -6.98 3.90 16.08
N ALA A 555 -6.89 5.15 15.64
CA ALA A 555 -6.90 5.47 14.22
C ALA A 555 -5.69 4.90 13.46
N ARG A 556 -4.48 4.99 14.04
CA ARG A 556 -3.25 4.41 13.46
C ARG A 556 -3.37 2.90 13.28
N ILE A 557 -3.86 2.22 14.32
CA ILE A 557 -4.10 0.77 14.27
C ILE A 557 -5.15 0.40 13.23
N ALA A 558 -6.25 1.17 13.13
CA ALA A 558 -7.28 0.92 12.13
C ALA A 558 -6.79 1.15 10.70
N GLU A 559 -5.90 2.13 10.47
CA GLU A 559 -5.24 2.34 9.18
C GLU A 559 -4.32 1.17 8.82
N TYR A 560 -3.47 0.74 9.75
CA TYR A 560 -2.65 -0.45 9.60
C TYR A 560 -3.49 -1.70 9.25
N GLN A 561 -4.55 -1.95 10.02
CA GLN A 561 -5.43 -3.12 9.81
C GLN A 561 -6.15 -3.06 8.45
N ARG A 562 -6.59 -1.89 8.00
CA ARG A 562 -7.18 -1.71 6.66
C ARG A 562 -6.18 -2.07 5.55
N ASN A 563 -4.93 -1.65 5.68
CA ASN A 563 -3.89 -1.94 4.69
C ASN A 563 -3.58 -3.44 4.61
N VAL A 564 -3.41 -4.10 5.76
CA VAL A 564 -3.14 -5.54 5.80
C VAL A 564 -4.35 -6.34 5.28
N ASN A 565 -5.58 -5.98 5.67
CA ASN A 565 -6.79 -6.62 5.15
C ASN A 565 -6.92 -6.47 3.63
N ARG A 566 -6.58 -5.29 3.07
CA ARG A 566 -6.60 -5.05 1.63
C ARG A 566 -5.62 -5.98 0.90
N GLN A 567 -4.40 -6.11 1.41
CA GLN A 567 -3.39 -7.00 0.83
C GLN A 567 -3.84 -8.47 0.88
N LEU A 568 -4.39 -8.92 2.01
CA LEU A 568 -4.94 -10.27 2.14
C LEU A 568 -6.10 -10.53 1.17
N LEU A 569 -7.00 -9.56 1.00
CA LEU A 569 -8.12 -9.67 0.07
C LEU A 569 -7.63 -9.82 -1.38
N ILE A 570 -6.65 -9.01 -1.79
CA ILE A 570 -6.05 -9.10 -3.13
C ILE A 570 -5.41 -10.48 -3.35
N LEU A 571 -4.64 -10.99 -2.39
CA LEU A 571 -4.06 -12.35 -2.47
C LEU A 571 -5.12 -13.44 -2.54
N THR A 572 -6.19 -13.29 -1.77
CA THR A 572 -7.28 -14.26 -1.73
C THR A 572 -7.98 -14.32 -3.09
N ILE A 573 -8.33 -13.17 -3.67
CA ILE A 573 -8.92 -13.09 -5.01
C ILE A 573 -7.98 -13.70 -6.05
N THR A 574 -6.70 -13.36 -6.01
CA THR A 574 -5.70 -13.87 -6.97
C THR A 574 -5.54 -15.38 -6.87
N THR A 575 -5.49 -15.92 -5.65
CA THR A 575 -5.41 -17.37 -5.41
C THR A 575 -6.65 -18.10 -5.89
N MET A 576 -7.84 -17.54 -5.65
CA MET A 576 -9.12 -18.11 -6.12
C MET A 576 -9.20 -18.12 -7.65
N LEU A 577 -8.72 -17.07 -8.31
CA LEU A 577 -8.65 -17.03 -9.77
C LEU A 577 -7.72 -18.13 -10.30
N SER A 578 -6.51 -18.27 -9.75
CA SER A 578 -5.57 -19.33 -10.14
C SER A 578 -6.16 -20.73 -9.95
N LEU A 579 -6.87 -20.97 -8.84
CA LEU A 579 -7.55 -22.24 -8.59
C LEU A 579 -8.63 -22.52 -9.64
N LEU A 580 -9.42 -21.52 -10.02
CA LEU A 580 -10.49 -21.68 -11.02
C LEU A 580 -9.92 -22.03 -12.40
N GLN A 581 -8.78 -21.45 -12.79
CA GLN A 581 -8.10 -21.89 -14.02
C GLN A 581 -7.48 -23.27 -13.91
N LEU A 582 -6.94 -23.63 -12.75
CA LEU A 582 -6.37 -24.96 -12.55
C LEU A 582 -7.46 -26.04 -12.75
N ILE A 583 -8.66 -25.80 -12.23
CA ILE A 583 -9.84 -26.65 -12.51
C ILE A 583 -10.13 -26.69 -14.02
N PHE A 584 -10.06 -25.54 -14.69
CA PHE A 584 -10.33 -25.44 -16.12
C PHE A 584 -9.33 -26.24 -16.97
N ILE A 585 -8.02 -26.16 -16.67
CA ILE A 585 -6.99 -26.94 -17.36
C ILE A 585 -7.12 -28.44 -17.05
N ILE A 586 -7.52 -28.83 -15.83
CA ILE A 586 -7.80 -30.23 -15.49
C ILE A 586 -8.94 -30.76 -16.37
N VAL A 587 -10.04 -30.01 -16.50
CA VAL A 587 -11.16 -30.37 -17.40
C VAL A 587 -10.68 -30.51 -18.84
N PHE A 588 -9.81 -29.62 -19.30
CA PHE A 588 -9.22 -29.67 -20.64
C PHE A 588 -8.37 -30.92 -20.87
N VAL A 589 -7.37 -31.17 -20.02
CA VAL A 589 -6.48 -32.34 -20.12
C VAL A 589 -7.29 -33.62 -20.04
N SER A 590 -8.25 -33.70 -19.13
CA SER A 590 -9.15 -34.85 -18.99
C SER A 590 -10.00 -35.08 -20.24
N THR A 591 -10.63 -34.03 -20.77
CA THR A 591 -11.45 -34.14 -21.98
C THR A 591 -10.61 -34.55 -23.18
N THR A 592 -9.42 -33.99 -23.32
CA THR A 592 -8.48 -34.26 -24.43
C THR A 592 -7.97 -35.70 -24.35
N PHE A 593 -7.66 -36.20 -23.15
CA PHE A 593 -7.26 -37.58 -22.93
C PHE A 593 -8.39 -38.55 -23.25
N LEU A 594 -9.61 -38.28 -22.78
CA LEU A 594 -10.77 -39.12 -23.06
C LEU A 594 -11.10 -39.14 -24.56
N GLN A 595 -10.86 -38.03 -25.27
CA GLN A 595 -10.98 -37.99 -26.72
C GLN A 595 -9.92 -38.84 -27.43
N SER A 596 -8.64 -38.81 -26.99
CA SER A 596 -7.59 -39.64 -27.58
C SER A 596 -7.86 -41.14 -27.39
N GLN A 597 -8.45 -41.51 -26.26
CA GLN A 597 -8.80 -42.89 -25.94
C GLN A 597 -10.22 -43.29 -26.36
N ARG A 598 -10.98 -42.42 -27.04
CA ARG A 598 -12.41 -42.63 -27.36
C ARG A 598 -12.66 -43.96 -28.07
N ARG A 599 -11.80 -44.35 -29.01
CA ARG A 599 -11.89 -45.63 -29.74
C ARG A 599 -11.75 -46.83 -28.79
N LYS A 600 -10.74 -46.82 -27.90
CA LYS A 600 -10.54 -47.89 -26.91
C LYS A 600 -11.69 -47.96 -25.90
N ILE A 601 -12.17 -46.80 -25.43
CA ILE A 601 -13.32 -46.70 -24.51
C ILE A 601 -14.59 -47.28 -25.12
N ALA A 602 -14.85 -47.00 -26.41
CA ALA A 602 -15.98 -47.54 -27.14
C ALA A 602 -15.87 -49.06 -27.34
N ILE A 603 -14.70 -49.56 -27.78
CA ILE A 603 -14.44 -50.99 -27.95
C ILE A 603 -14.67 -51.74 -26.64
N TYR A 604 -14.05 -51.32 -25.54
CA TYR A 604 -14.23 -51.99 -24.25
C TYR A 604 -15.69 -52.01 -23.81
N ARG A 605 -16.44 -50.94 -24.08
CA ARG A 605 -17.85 -50.87 -23.71
C ARG A 605 -18.75 -51.78 -24.55
N VAL A 606 -18.51 -51.88 -25.87
CA VAL A 606 -19.23 -52.82 -26.75
C VAL A 606 -18.96 -54.27 -26.34
N PHE A 607 -17.73 -54.60 -25.95
CA PHE A 607 -17.35 -55.94 -25.50
C PHE A 607 -17.58 -56.20 -24.00
N GLY A 608 -18.35 -55.35 -23.29
CA GLY A 608 -18.67 -55.54 -21.87
C GLY A 608 -17.49 -55.45 -20.90
N ARG A 609 -16.33 -54.98 -21.34
CA ARG A 609 -15.13 -54.81 -20.51
C ARG A 609 -15.14 -53.45 -19.79
N SER A 610 -14.69 -53.45 -18.53
CA SER A 610 -14.60 -52.22 -17.74
C SER A 610 -13.46 -51.31 -18.22
N ASN A 611 -13.75 -50.01 -18.26
CA ASN A 611 -12.76 -48.94 -18.54
C ASN A 611 -11.98 -48.51 -17.28
N ALA A 612 -12.16 -49.19 -16.14
CA ALA A 612 -11.57 -48.82 -14.85
C ALA A 612 -10.04 -48.78 -14.85
N TYR A 613 -9.37 -49.72 -15.52
CA TYR A 613 -7.90 -49.73 -15.59
C TYR A 613 -7.33 -48.51 -16.33
N LEU A 614 -7.94 -48.14 -17.46
CA LEU A 614 -7.53 -46.97 -18.25
C LEU A 614 -7.74 -45.68 -17.45
N MET A 615 -8.87 -45.56 -16.77
CA MET A 615 -9.20 -44.41 -15.94
C MET A 615 -8.33 -44.34 -14.68
N GLY A 616 -8.10 -45.46 -14.02
CA GLY A 616 -7.24 -45.56 -12.83
C GLY A 616 -5.79 -45.20 -13.13
N SER A 617 -5.26 -45.67 -14.26
CA SER A 617 -3.92 -45.29 -14.72
C SER A 617 -3.84 -43.79 -15.03
N PHE A 618 -4.81 -43.22 -15.75
CA PHE A 618 -4.83 -41.78 -16.03
C PHE A 618 -4.90 -40.92 -14.76
N LEU A 619 -5.74 -41.31 -13.81
CA LEU A 619 -5.91 -40.62 -12.53
C LEU A 619 -4.62 -40.70 -11.71
N LEU A 620 -3.99 -41.88 -11.60
CA LEU A 620 -2.75 -42.07 -10.86
C LEU A 620 -1.58 -41.28 -11.47
N THR A 621 -1.48 -41.24 -12.80
CA THR A 621 -0.45 -40.43 -13.48
C THR A 621 -0.67 -38.93 -13.29
N ASN A 622 -1.91 -38.43 -13.38
CA ASN A 622 -2.20 -37.01 -13.14
C ASN A 622 -1.89 -36.59 -11.71
N LEU A 623 -2.44 -37.31 -10.74
CA LEU A 623 -2.24 -36.99 -9.33
C LEU A 623 -0.78 -37.17 -8.93
N GLY A 624 -0.10 -38.20 -9.46
CA GLY A 624 1.32 -38.44 -9.20
C GLY A 624 2.20 -37.33 -9.72
N LEU A 625 1.95 -36.84 -10.95
CA LEU A 625 2.69 -35.71 -11.53
C LEU A 625 2.48 -34.44 -10.71
N ASP A 626 1.24 -34.12 -10.37
CA ASP A 626 0.91 -32.93 -9.58
C ASP A 626 1.50 -33.01 -8.18
N PHE A 627 1.44 -34.19 -7.53
CA PHE A 627 2.09 -34.43 -6.25
C PHE A 627 3.61 -34.20 -6.34
N LEU A 628 4.29 -34.73 -7.36
CA LEU A 628 5.73 -34.51 -7.54
C LEU A 628 6.08 -33.04 -7.72
N VAL A 629 5.38 -32.32 -8.60
CA VAL A 629 5.64 -30.89 -8.86
C VAL A 629 5.39 -30.05 -7.60
N THR A 630 4.28 -30.31 -6.89
CA THR A 630 3.94 -29.59 -5.65
C THR A 630 4.92 -29.92 -4.52
N ALA A 631 5.26 -31.19 -4.33
CA ALA A 631 6.21 -31.62 -3.30
C ALA A 631 7.59 -31.03 -3.53
N LEU A 632 8.10 -31.05 -4.76
CA LEU A 632 9.40 -30.48 -5.11
C LEU A 632 9.41 -28.96 -4.91
N SER A 633 8.33 -28.27 -5.31
CA SER A 633 8.16 -26.84 -5.10
C SER A 633 8.13 -26.46 -3.61
N LEU A 634 7.33 -27.17 -2.82
CA LEU A 634 7.22 -26.92 -1.37
C LEU A 634 8.51 -27.26 -0.61
N THR A 635 9.22 -28.32 -1.02
CA THR A 635 10.51 -28.69 -0.43
C THR A 635 11.56 -27.62 -0.70
N ARG A 636 11.70 -27.20 -1.97
CA ARG A 636 12.66 -26.16 -2.36
C ARG A 636 12.40 -24.81 -1.68
N LEU A 637 11.14 -24.48 -1.45
CA LEU A 637 10.74 -23.24 -0.80
C LEU A 637 10.64 -23.35 0.73
N HIS A 638 10.88 -24.52 1.33
CA HIS A 638 10.79 -24.78 2.78
C HIS A 638 9.36 -24.60 3.37
N TYR A 639 8.32 -24.95 2.62
CA TYR A 639 6.89 -24.84 3.03
C TYR A 639 6.16 -26.20 3.11
N LEU A 640 6.85 -27.28 3.51
CA LEU A 640 6.25 -28.62 3.66
C LEU A 640 5.02 -28.66 4.58
N SER A 641 4.87 -27.70 5.50
CA SER A 641 3.66 -27.54 6.32
C SER A 641 2.36 -27.34 5.51
N LEU A 642 2.46 -27.00 4.22
CA LEU A 642 1.30 -26.81 3.33
C LEU A 642 0.83 -28.10 2.64
N MET A 643 1.46 -29.26 2.89
CA MET A 643 1.05 -30.55 2.34
C MET A 643 -0.44 -30.90 2.54
N PRO A 644 -1.09 -30.59 3.68
CA PRO A 644 -2.53 -30.79 3.83
C PRO A 644 -3.36 -30.06 2.75
N VAL A 645 -2.96 -28.86 2.34
CA VAL A 645 -3.64 -28.10 1.27
C VAL A 645 -3.46 -28.80 -0.08
N VAL A 646 -2.29 -29.39 -0.33
CA VAL A 646 -2.02 -30.19 -1.53
C VAL A 646 -2.94 -31.40 -1.60
N TYR A 647 -3.15 -32.12 -0.50
CA TYR A 647 -4.08 -33.26 -0.49
C TYR A 647 -5.52 -32.85 -0.80
N VAL A 648 -6.00 -31.72 -0.26
CA VAL A 648 -7.33 -31.18 -0.59
C VAL A 648 -7.43 -30.83 -2.08
N TYR A 649 -6.38 -30.22 -2.65
CA TYR A 649 -6.30 -29.95 -4.08
C TYR A 649 -6.35 -31.23 -4.93
N LEU A 650 -5.57 -32.25 -4.58
CA LEU A 650 -5.53 -33.52 -5.32
C LEU A 650 -6.88 -34.26 -5.26
N LEU A 651 -7.60 -34.19 -4.13
CA LEU A 651 -8.96 -34.72 -4.02
C LEU A 651 -9.94 -33.98 -4.93
N LEU A 652 -9.84 -32.65 -4.98
CA LEU A 652 -10.66 -31.83 -5.87
C LEU A 652 -10.39 -32.20 -7.34
N GLU A 653 -9.11 -32.31 -7.72
CA GLU A 653 -8.70 -32.74 -9.05
C GLU A 653 -9.27 -34.12 -9.40
N ALA A 654 -9.12 -35.11 -8.51
CA ALA A 654 -9.66 -36.44 -8.71
C ALA A 654 -11.18 -36.40 -8.95
N GLY A 655 -11.91 -35.60 -8.17
CA GLY A 655 -13.35 -35.38 -8.34
C GLY A 655 -13.70 -34.79 -9.70
N VAL A 656 -12.96 -33.77 -10.17
CA VAL A 656 -13.16 -33.17 -11.49
C VAL A 656 -12.88 -34.19 -12.61
N ILE A 657 -11.78 -34.93 -12.52
CA ILE A 657 -11.41 -35.97 -13.48
C ILE A 657 -12.52 -37.03 -13.57
N LEU A 658 -13.00 -37.54 -12.44
CA LEU A 658 -14.10 -38.53 -12.38
C LEU A 658 -15.41 -37.98 -12.97
N LEU A 659 -15.76 -36.74 -12.68
CA LEU A 659 -16.97 -36.09 -13.21
C LEU A 659 -16.89 -35.91 -14.73
N THR A 660 -15.74 -35.48 -15.25
CA THR A 660 -15.54 -35.37 -16.71
C THR A 660 -15.62 -36.73 -17.41
N TYR A 661 -15.08 -37.78 -16.80
CA TYR A 661 -15.19 -39.14 -17.29
C TYR A 661 -16.62 -39.65 -17.32
N TRP A 662 -17.38 -39.47 -16.22
CA TRP A 662 -18.79 -39.86 -16.15
C TRP A 662 -19.60 -39.19 -17.26
N ARG A 663 -19.40 -37.88 -17.47
CA ARG A 663 -20.06 -37.13 -18.55
C ARG A 663 -19.66 -37.63 -19.94
N ALA A 664 -18.38 -37.93 -20.16
CA ALA A 664 -17.90 -38.44 -21.44
C ALA A 664 -18.49 -39.82 -21.76
N GLN A 665 -18.60 -40.70 -20.75
CA GLN A 665 -19.24 -42.00 -20.91
C GLN A 665 -20.73 -41.89 -21.26
N HIS A 666 -21.47 -41.01 -20.56
CA HIS A 666 -22.88 -40.77 -20.84
C HIS A 666 -23.10 -40.28 -22.27
N ASN A 667 -22.29 -39.32 -22.74
CA ASN A 667 -22.36 -38.83 -24.11
C ASN A 667 -22.03 -39.92 -25.14
N LEU A 668 -21.09 -40.82 -24.82
CA LEU A 668 -20.70 -41.91 -25.70
C LEU A 668 -21.86 -42.92 -25.87
N LEU A 669 -22.61 -43.22 -24.81
CA LEU A 669 -23.82 -44.04 -24.86
C LEU A 669 -24.91 -43.42 -25.74
N ILE A 670 -25.17 -42.11 -25.60
CA ILE A 670 -26.15 -41.41 -26.46
C ILE A 670 -25.76 -41.54 -27.92
N THR A 671 -24.48 -41.34 -28.24
CA THR A 671 -24.00 -41.44 -29.64
C THR A 671 -24.04 -42.85 -30.21
N LEU A 672 -23.90 -43.89 -29.36
CA LEU A 672 -24.01 -45.28 -29.79
C LEU A 672 -25.48 -45.70 -29.97
N ASN A 673 -26.39 -45.22 -29.13
CA ASN A 673 -27.82 -45.53 -29.20
C ASN A 673 -28.57 -44.82 -30.34
N HIS A 674 -28.02 -43.76 -30.93
CA HIS A 674 -28.60 -43.09 -32.12
C HIS A 674 -27.95 -43.55 -33.44
N GLY A 675 -26.98 -44.47 -33.37
CA GLY A 675 -26.34 -45.07 -34.54
C GLY A 675 -26.91 -46.43 -34.93
N ASN A 676 -28.00 -46.87 -34.29
CA ASN A 676 -28.78 -48.06 -34.63
C ASN A 676 -30.14 -47.66 -35.18
#